data_AF-A0A7V4CT54-F1
#
_entry.id   AF-A0A7V4CT54-F1
#
_cell.length_a   1.000
_cell.length_b   1.000
_cell.length_c   1.000
_cell.angle_alpha   90.00
_cell.angle_beta   90.00
_cell.angle_gamma   90.00
#
_symmetry.space_group_name_H-M   'P 1'
#
loop_
_entity.id
_entity.type
_entity.pdbx_description
1 polymer ?
#
loop_
_entity_poly.entity_id
_entity_poly.type
_entity_poly.pdbx_seq_one_letter_code
_entity_poly.pdbx_strand_id
1 'polypeptide(L)'
;MKKILVIGNKEKISTSTYASLNSILHESGIHYIKKDKSFLQKIISYSPDLLFLYIDKITPNSFAVFQKIKFEKNLTSIPIITILNKKPNKETIIKAYQLGCDSILIEPFDEIDLLIQLKNLEQLYSIKKKIDLSSDYYIQRIETLEENEKKLRDAYTQLEKGRTAILNMLSDLRAEIKTRLKYEEDLNRTNKLLQDIMDNSPSLIYILDLEGKFISVNRPLAKLFGKSPEEIIGKRREDFIPIDIALSHLKNDQKVISEEKPITFEEENEEPDGKHYYITVKFPLTNNKNEIYAVAGISTDITESRRAQLAIEESEKRYRDLFDSNPSPMWVYDLESLSFLEVNEAAILKYGYSRDEFLRMTIKDIRPEAEVGRLLEEVSKHRPYYQYSGIWKHKLKNGNLIDVEIVSHVIEFKNRKAVLVLAQDITEKIKAQDELIASETRFKLAQKAAHIGSWEWEINDDKLYWSDEVYRIFEKDSKNFTPSNKAIIDEIIPEDKERVIKEVELSLTQGKPFDTEYRIFSKTENSIKWIHSKGEVFFDNQNKPILAAGTIQDITLRKKTEEALRISEEKYAAFVRQSSEAICLFELGHQPLDINLPIEMQIDLLYENAVITECNKVFAQSHGYNEPSEMYGIKIGQIFPRLAKENVEYLRSFIKTDYNVAGIETKELSKDGSIKYFLNSLIGSIENSKLVRVWGAKQDISKLKKVEDEIRSLNQRLHLLIDAIQNLSTSQNMNDVIRAINFYARQLVNSDCSSFFIQEGDSCFCVDENSIEPIWKGMRIQIESCICNNVYMKNTPVIIEDVSADSRNELDMLRKTFIKSLAIVPVRTEVLNASIGIYWAEKRKISEDDISLIETLANAASSTIENINLLTELENRVKKRTEELELANKELESFSYSVSHDLRAPLRAISGFSNILKEEYHHILDEEGQDYLNTIIKNTKRMGELIDDLLRLSRISKQEMKLQIIKMNDLIKEVLQDLKNYVYYEKAKFTISTLPDVLGDRALLKIAFTNLISNALKFSSLEDQPEIEIGFFDKDGNKTFFIKDNGVGFDMQYINKLFNVFQRLHSAEEFEGTGIGLAIVSKIINRHGGKIWAEGMVNKGATFYFEIPISSLNIP
;
A
#
# COMPACT_ATOMS: atom_id res chain seq x y z
N MET A 1 10.72 -5.97 -58.54
CA MET A 1 11.05 -6.54 -59.86
C MET A 1 10.86 -8.05 -59.84
N LYS A 2 10.38 -8.69 -60.91
CA LYS A 2 10.23 -10.16 -61.04
C LYS A 2 11.13 -10.79 -62.10
N LYS A 3 11.63 -10.02 -63.07
CA LYS A 3 12.61 -10.46 -64.08
C LYS A 3 13.90 -9.68 -63.91
N ILE A 4 14.95 -10.32 -63.39
CA ILE A 4 16.23 -9.67 -63.13
C ILE A 4 17.31 -10.29 -64.02
N LEU A 5 18.11 -9.45 -64.66
CA LEU A 5 19.11 -9.87 -65.63
C LEU A 5 20.51 -9.40 -65.25
N VAL A 6 21.43 -10.34 -65.08
CA VAL A 6 22.85 -10.05 -64.79
C VAL A 6 23.68 -10.25 -66.05
N ILE A 7 24.37 -9.19 -66.48
CA ILE A 7 25.23 -9.20 -67.66
C ILE A 7 26.69 -9.16 -67.21
N GLY A 8 27.39 -10.27 -67.41
CA GLY A 8 28.73 -10.50 -66.90
C GLY A 8 29.16 -11.96 -67.07
N ASN A 9 30.26 -12.35 -66.44
CA ASN A 9 30.62 -13.77 -66.31
C ASN A 9 30.36 -14.19 -64.85
N LYS A 10 29.41 -15.12 -64.64
CA LYS A 10 28.96 -15.53 -63.29
C LYS A 10 30.13 -15.98 -62.40
N GLU A 11 31.10 -16.69 -62.99
CA GLU A 11 32.32 -17.23 -62.36
C GLU A 11 33.28 -16.16 -61.79
N LYS A 12 33.01 -14.86 -61.99
CA LYS A 12 33.83 -13.75 -61.48
C LYS A 12 33.22 -12.99 -60.29
N ILE A 13 31.96 -13.26 -59.95
CA ILE A 13 31.30 -12.68 -58.78
C ILE A 13 31.71 -13.51 -57.55
N SER A 14 32.03 -12.86 -56.44
CA SER A 14 32.42 -13.54 -55.19
C SER A 14 31.23 -14.27 -54.54
N THR A 15 31.53 -15.30 -53.75
CA THR A 15 30.50 -16.13 -53.09
C THR A 15 29.62 -15.33 -52.13
N SER A 16 30.16 -14.32 -51.45
CA SER A 16 29.43 -13.38 -50.60
C SER A 16 28.41 -12.57 -51.41
N THR A 17 28.87 -11.84 -52.41
CA THR A 17 28.01 -11.05 -53.31
C THR A 17 26.96 -11.93 -53.98
N TYR A 18 27.32 -13.16 -54.35
CA TYR A 18 26.40 -14.11 -54.97
C TYR A 18 25.33 -14.62 -53.99
N ALA A 19 25.67 -14.78 -52.70
CA ALA A 19 24.71 -15.08 -51.65
C ALA A 19 23.76 -13.88 -51.43
N SER A 20 24.27 -12.67 -51.22
CA SER A 20 23.47 -11.44 -51.02
C SER A 20 22.50 -11.17 -52.19
N LEU A 21 22.95 -11.44 -53.43
CA LEU A 21 22.09 -11.34 -54.61
C LEU A 21 21.01 -12.45 -54.65
N ASN A 22 21.32 -13.67 -54.23
CA ASN A 22 20.36 -14.78 -54.25
C ASN A 22 19.34 -14.72 -53.10
N SER A 23 19.74 -14.27 -51.90
CA SER A 23 18.87 -14.25 -50.71
C SER A 23 17.76 -13.20 -50.84
N ILE A 24 18.10 -11.97 -51.21
CA ILE A 24 17.14 -10.86 -51.38
C ILE A 24 16.20 -11.09 -52.58
N LEU A 25 16.66 -11.78 -53.64
CA LEU A 25 15.93 -11.87 -54.92
C LEU A 25 15.24 -13.22 -55.17
N HIS A 26 15.56 -14.25 -54.38
CA HIS A 26 15.16 -15.66 -54.53
C HIS A 26 15.51 -16.33 -55.87
N GLU A 27 15.90 -17.62 -55.82
CA GLU A 27 16.60 -18.29 -56.93
C GLU A 27 15.84 -18.36 -58.27
N SER A 28 14.52 -18.25 -58.28
CA SER A 28 13.70 -18.31 -59.50
C SER A 28 13.70 -17.03 -60.36
N GLY A 29 14.40 -15.95 -59.97
CA GLY A 29 14.28 -14.63 -60.60
C GLY A 29 15.46 -14.13 -61.45
N ILE A 30 16.67 -14.73 -61.34
CA ILE A 30 17.92 -14.15 -61.86
C ILE A 30 18.46 -14.92 -63.08
N HIS A 31 18.50 -14.27 -64.26
CA HIS A 31 19.10 -14.84 -65.47
C HIS A 31 20.45 -14.19 -65.82
N TYR A 32 21.42 -14.99 -66.27
CA TYR A 32 22.78 -14.55 -66.59
C TYR A 32 23.06 -14.57 -68.11
N ILE A 33 23.58 -13.47 -68.67
CA ILE A 33 23.89 -13.36 -70.11
C ILE A 33 25.32 -12.85 -70.34
N LYS A 34 26.05 -13.55 -71.22
CA LYS A 34 27.40 -13.14 -71.67
C LYS A 34 27.33 -11.99 -72.67
N LYS A 35 28.30 -11.07 -72.57
CA LYS A 35 28.39 -9.78 -73.27
C LYS A 35 28.90 -9.93 -74.72
N ASP A 36 28.17 -10.68 -75.54
CA ASP A 36 28.47 -10.97 -76.96
C ASP A 36 27.81 -9.95 -77.94
N LYS A 37 28.02 -10.10 -79.26
CA LYS A 37 27.45 -9.17 -80.27
C LYS A 37 25.91 -9.17 -80.35
N SER A 38 25.24 -10.22 -79.87
CA SER A 38 23.78 -10.40 -79.89
C SER A 38 23.10 -10.01 -78.56
N PHE A 39 23.87 -9.58 -77.55
CA PHE A 39 23.35 -9.38 -76.18
C PHE A 39 22.13 -8.45 -76.11
N LEU A 40 22.07 -7.37 -76.90
CA LEU A 40 20.93 -6.46 -76.95
C LEU A 40 19.62 -7.15 -77.35
N GLN A 41 19.63 -7.99 -78.40
CA GLN A 41 18.44 -8.76 -78.81
C GLN A 41 17.99 -9.74 -77.71
N LYS A 42 18.94 -10.29 -76.94
CA LYS A 42 18.63 -11.16 -75.79
C LYS A 42 18.02 -10.38 -74.62
N ILE A 43 18.46 -9.14 -74.34
CA ILE A 43 17.81 -8.27 -73.35
C ILE A 43 16.37 -7.93 -73.78
N ILE A 44 16.17 -7.52 -75.04
CA ILE A 44 14.85 -7.15 -75.57
C ILE A 44 13.87 -8.32 -75.48
N SER A 45 14.28 -9.53 -75.87
CA SER A 45 13.43 -10.74 -75.81
C SER A 45 13.12 -11.20 -74.38
N TYR A 46 14.03 -11.00 -73.43
CA TYR A 46 13.79 -11.33 -72.01
C TYR A 46 12.87 -10.30 -71.32
N SER A 47 13.04 -9.02 -71.65
CA SER A 47 12.33 -7.86 -71.06
C SER A 47 12.45 -7.83 -69.52
N PRO A 48 13.64 -7.49 -68.98
CA PRO A 48 13.88 -7.41 -67.54
C PRO A 48 13.35 -6.12 -66.91
N ASP A 49 12.98 -6.19 -65.63
CA ASP A 49 12.59 -5.02 -64.83
C ASP A 49 13.82 -4.30 -64.23
N LEU A 50 14.95 -5.02 -64.08
CA LEU A 50 16.21 -4.53 -63.51
C LEU A 50 17.40 -5.25 -64.15
N LEU A 51 18.47 -4.51 -64.43
CA LEU A 51 19.67 -5.03 -65.07
C LEU A 51 20.92 -4.76 -64.20
N PHE A 52 21.64 -5.82 -63.85
CA PHE A 52 22.96 -5.72 -63.21
C PHE A 52 24.04 -5.87 -64.29
N LEU A 53 25.03 -4.97 -64.33
CA LEU A 53 26.18 -5.04 -65.24
C LEU A 53 27.47 -5.21 -64.44
N TYR A 54 28.13 -6.35 -64.57
CA TYR A 54 29.43 -6.59 -63.93
C TYR A 54 30.57 -6.03 -64.78
N ILE A 55 31.41 -5.17 -64.21
CA ILE A 55 32.58 -4.59 -64.89
C ILE A 55 33.87 -4.95 -64.14
N ASP A 56 34.45 -6.09 -64.54
CA ASP A 56 35.70 -6.69 -64.06
C ASP A 56 36.94 -5.79 -64.22
N LYS A 57 36.97 -4.91 -65.23
CA LYS A 57 38.05 -3.93 -65.44
C LYS A 57 37.50 -2.61 -65.97
N ILE A 58 37.81 -1.54 -65.27
CA ILE A 58 37.44 -0.17 -65.60
C ILE A 58 38.37 0.34 -66.71
N THR A 59 37.84 0.53 -67.91
CA THR A 59 38.54 1.11 -69.08
C THR A 59 37.70 2.23 -69.71
N PRO A 60 38.28 3.13 -70.53
CA PRO A 60 37.53 4.24 -71.14
C PRO A 60 36.27 3.80 -71.91
N ASN A 61 36.30 2.62 -72.54
CA ASN A 61 35.18 2.08 -73.31
C ASN A 61 34.26 1.16 -72.49
N SER A 62 34.54 0.88 -71.22
CA SER A 62 33.73 -0.03 -70.39
C SER A 62 32.29 0.46 -70.21
N PHE A 63 32.13 1.79 -70.14
CA PHE A 63 30.85 2.48 -69.96
C PHE A 63 30.15 2.85 -71.28
N ALA A 64 30.77 2.61 -72.45
CA ALA A 64 30.13 2.82 -73.75
C ALA A 64 28.94 1.86 -74.02
N VAL A 65 28.70 0.91 -73.12
CA VAL A 65 27.57 -0.04 -73.18
C VAL A 65 26.30 0.51 -72.53
N PHE A 66 26.39 1.41 -71.56
CA PHE A 66 25.20 2.06 -70.99
C PHE A 66 24.47 2.87 -72.07
N GLN A 67 25.19 3.68 -72.84
CA GLN A 67 24.64 4.36 -74.02
C GLN A 67 23.96 3.38 -75.00
N LYS A 68 24.61 2.25 -75.36
CA LYS A 68 24.02 1.27 -76.29
C LYS A 68 22.75 0.60 -75.77
N ILE A 69 22.57 0.48 -74.45
CA ILE A 69 21.33 -0.02 -73.85
C ILE A 69 20.29 1.11 -73.79
N LYS A 70 20.66 2.31 -73.34
CA LYS A 70 19.72 3.43 -73.15
C LYS A 70 19.22 4.06 -74.48
N PHE A 71 20.00 4.02 -75.55
CA PHE A 71 19.56 4.43 -76.90
C PHE A 71 18.53 3.47 -77.54
N GLU A 72 18.44 2.23 -77.06
CA GLU A 72 17.48 1.25 -77.58
C GLU A 72 16.10 1.52 -76.99
N LYS A 73 15.12 1.85 -77.84
CA LYS A 73 13.87 2.53 -77.44
C LYS A 73 13.00 1.72 -76.47
N ASN A 74 13.16 0.39 -76.47
CA ASN A 74 12.46 -0.53 -75.59
C ASN A 74 13.18 -0.79 -74.25
N LEU A 75 14.40 -0.26 -74.06
CA LEU A 75 15.26 -0.51 -72.90
C LEU A 75 15.66 0.77 -72.13
N THR A 76 15.43 1.96 -72.71
CA THR A 76 15.80 3.28 -72.12
C THR A 76 15.37 3.46 -70.67
N SER A 77 14.20 2.94 -70.30
CA SER A 77 13.60 3.07 -68.96
C SER A 77 14.07 2.03 -67.93
N ILE A 78 14.84 1.01 -68.29
CA ILE A 78 15.25 -0.05 -67.36
C ILE A 78 16.41 0.45 -66.49
N PRO A 79 16.38 0.32 -65.14
CA PRO A 79 17.49 0.72 -64.28
C PRO A 79 18.70 -0.20 -64.43
N ILE A 80 19.92 0.37 -64.37
CA ILE A 80 21.17 -0.39 -64.50
C ILE A 80 22.07 -0.18 -63.27
N ILE A 81 22.25 -1.25 -62.49
CA ILE A 81 23.18 -1.31 -61.35
C ILE A 81 24.52 -1.85 -61.86
N THR A 82 25.63 -1.21 -61.47
CA THR A 82 26.96 -1.61 -61.91
C THR A 82 27.74 -2.19 -60.74
N ILE A 83 28.13 -3.47 -60.83
CA ILE A 83 28.98 -4.11 -59.83
C ILE A 83 30.44 -3.97 -60.27
N LEU A 84 31.28 -3.41 -59.39
CA LEU A 84 32.71 -3.18 -59.57
C LEU A 84 33.50 -3.94 -58.51
N ASN A 85 34.61 -4.57 -58.90
CA ASN A 85 35.51 -5.29 -57.99
C ASN A 85 36.52 -4.39 -57.25
N LYS A 86 36.44 -3.06 -57.42
CA LYS A 86 37.29 -2.08 -56.75
C LYS A 86 36.67 -0.68 -56.76
N LYS A 87 36.81 0.08 -55.66
CA LYS A 87 36.28 1.45 -55.51
C LYS A 87 36.86 2.40 -56.58
N PRO A 88 36.03 2.93 -57.51
CA PRO A 88 36.48 3.89 -58.53
C PRO A 88 36.78 5.27 -57.94
N ASN A 89 37.52 6.12 -58.68
CA ASN A 89 37.73 7.52 -58.30
C ASN A 89 36.50 8.40 -58.63
N LYS A 90 36.41 9.60 -58.01
CA LYS A 90 35.24 10.48 -58.09
C LYS A 90 34.89 10.89 -59.54
N GLU A 91 35.88 11.13 -60.39
CA GLU A 91 35.67 11.40 -61.83
C GLU A 91 35.08 10.21 -62.59
N THR A 92 35.56 8.98 -62.33
CA THR A 92 35.04 7.76 -62.96
C THR A 92 33.59 7.51 -62.55
N ILE A 93 33.25 7.78 -61.28
CA ILE A 93 31.87 7.69 -60.76
C ILE A 93 30.96 8.66 -61.52
N ILE A 94 31.33 9.94 -61.58
CA ILE A 94 30.57 10.98 -62.29
C ILE A 94 30.39 10.61 -63.77
N LYS A 95 31.46 10.18 -64.44
CA LYS A 95 31.45 9.79 -65.85
C LYS A 95 30.62 8.52 -66.11
N ALA A 96 30.53 7.60 -65.17
CA ALA A 96 29.66 6.42 -65.27
C ALA A 96 28.19 6.85 -65.24
N TYR A 97 27.78 7.67 -64.27
CA TYR A 97 26.42 8.20 -64.16
C TYR A 97 26.02 9.01 -65.41
N GLN A 98 26.89 9.90 -65.91
CA GLN A 98 26.68 10.67 -67.14
C GLN A 98 26.45 9.80 -68.40
N LEU A 99 26.95 8.57 -68.43
CA LEU A 99 26.79 7.65 -69.57
C LEU A 99 25.54 6.76 -69.48
N GLY A 100 24.73 6.89 -68.42
CA GLY A 100 23.49 6.13 -68.22
C GLY A 100 23.61 4.93 -67.27
N CYS A 101 24.61 4.92 -66.39
CA CYS A 101 24.59 4.10 -65.16
C CYS A 101 23.58 4.70 -64.17
N ASP A 102 22.90 3.88 -63.37
CA ASP A 102 21.91 4.37 -62.39
C ASP A 102 22.35 4.14 -60.93
N SER A 103 23.17 3.12 -60.64
CA SER A 103 23.80 2.87 -59.33
C SER A 103 25.12 2.10 -59.48
N ILE A 104 26.01 2.21 -58.50
CA ILE A 104 27.30 1.50 -58.43
C ILE A 104 27.42 0.79 -57.07
N LEU A 105 27.69 -0.52 -57.11
CA LEU A 105 28.06 -1.35 -55.97
C LEU A 105 29.53 -1.76 -56.07
N ILE A 106 30.19 -1.93 -54.93
CA ILE A 106 31.61 -2.33 -54.84
C ILE A 106 31.66 -3.67 -54.11
N GLU A 107 32.25 -4.67 -54.74
CA GLU A 107 32.35 -6.03 -54.21
C GLU A 107 33.59 -6.21 -53.28
N PRO A 108 33.47 -6.94 -52.16
CA PRO A 108 32.25 -7.59 -51.63
C PRO A 108 31.30 -6.58 -50.95
N PHE A 109 30.00 -6.88 -51.03
CA PHE A 109 28.92 -6.13 -50.37
C PHE A 109 27.88 -7.09 -49.79
N ASP A 110 27.16 -6.67 -48.75
CA ASP A 110 26.19 -7.50 -48.05
C ASP A 110 24.73 -7.25 -48.49
N GLU A 111 23.76 -7.74 -47.70
CA GLU A 111 22.33 -7.54 -47.98
C GLU A 111 21.88 -6.09 -47.75
N ILE A 112 22.46 -5.41 -46.76
CA ILE A 112 22.14 -4.02 -46.40
C ILE A 112 22.65 -3.08 -47.50
N ASP A 113 23.91 -3.24 -47.94
CA ASP A 113 24.48 -2.51 -49.08
C ASP A 113 23.58 -2.59 -50.33
N LEU A 114 23.09 -3.81 -50.63
CA LEU A 114 22.26 -4.07 -51.80
C LEU A 114 20.86 -3.46 -51.66
N LEU A 115 20.22 -3.59 -50.49
CA LEU A 115 18.91 -3.00 -50.21
C LEU A 115 18.95 -1.46 -50.27
N ILE A 116 19.97 -0.85 -49.67
CA ILE A 116 20.26 0.58 -49.75
C ILE A 116 20.33 1.03 -51.21
N GLN A 117 21.14 0.37 -52.06
CA GLN A 117 21.23 0.76 -53.46
C GLN A 117 19.94 0.51 -54.25
N LEU A 118 19.21 -0.58 -53.98
CA LEU A 118 17.92 -0.87 -54.63
C LEU A 118 16.84 0.17 -54.30
N LYS A 119 16.74 0.62 -53.04
CA LYS A 119 15.71 1.59 -52.65
C LYS A 119 16.10 3.03 -52.95
N ASN A 120 17.40 3.33 -53.02
CA ASN A 120 17.90 4.56 -53.62
C ASN A 120 17.62 4.63 -55.13
N LEU A 121 17.64 3.50 -55.85
CA LEU A 121 17.18 3.43 -57.24
C LEU A 121 15.66 3.61 -57.36
N GLU A 122 14.87 3.04 -56.43
CA GLU A 122 13.42 3.24 -56.37
C GLU A 122 13.06 4.73 -56.21
N GLN A 123 13.73 5.43 -55.28
CA GLN A 123 13.66 6.89 -55.20
C GLN A 123 14.11 7.57 -56.50
N LEU A 124 15.30 7.27 -57.02
CA LEU A 124 15.84 7.90 -58.22
C LEU A 124 14.93 7.73 -59.45
N TYR A 125 14.26 6.58 -59.59
CA TYR A 125 13.30 6.34 -60.69
C TYR A 125 11.93 6.97 -60.45
N SER A 126 11.53 7.19 -59.20
CA SER A 126 10.38 8.07 -58.89
C SER A 126 10.66 9.54 -59.26
N ILE A 127 11.93 9.98 -59.16
CA ILE A 127 12.38 11.37 -59.39
C ILE A 127 12.73 11.62 -60.87
N LYS A 128 13.44 10.70 -61.55
CA LYS A 128 13.80 10.78 -63.00
C LYS A 128 12.59 10.94 -63.92
N LYS A 129 11.37 10.69 -63.43
CA LYS A 129 10.12 10.95 -64.13
C LYS A 129 9.76 12.45 -64.23
N LYS A 130 10.58 13.37 -63.70
CA LYS A 130 10.34 14.83 -63.75
C LYS A 130 11.52 15.73 -64.15
N ILE A 131 12.77 15.46 -63.76
CA ILE A 131 13.90 16.40 -63.97
C ILE A 131 15.19 15.65 -64.36
N ASP A 132 15.99 16.26 -65.25
CA ASP A 132 17.35 15.84 -65.63
C ASP A 132 18.39 16.57 -64.75
N LEU A 133 19.37 15.85 -64.18
CA LEU A 133 20.10 16.30 -62.97
C LEU A 133 21.62 16.47 -63.16
N SER A 134 22.16 17.53 -62.55
CA SER A 134 23.57 17.96 -62.67
C SER A 134 24.51 17.37 -61.61
N SER A 135 25.81 17.65 -61.76
CA SER A 135 26.91 17.05 -60.98
C SER A 135 26.87 17.33 -59.47
N ASP A 136 26.45 18.51 -59.03
CA ASP A 136 26.60 18.95 -57.64
C ASP A 136 25.69 18.19 -56.65
N TYR A 137 24.54 17.73 -57.16
CA TYR A 137 23.61 16.85 -56.44
C TYR A 137 24.29 15.57 -55.90
N TYR A 138 25.32 15.07 -56.59
CA TYR A 138 26.07 13.88 -56.19
C TYR A 138 27.11 14.12 -55.10
N ILE A 139 27.38 15.37 -54.71
CA ILE A 139 28.32 15.70 -53.63
C ILE A 139 27.58 15.83 -52.30
N GLN A 140 26.53 16.66 -52.27
CA GLN A 140 25.70 16.92 -51.07
C GLN A 140 25.04 15.63 -50.52
N ARG A 141 24.80 14.66 -51.41
CA ARG A 141 24.26 13.33 -51.12
C ARG A 141 25.23 12.37 -50.41
N ILE A 142 26.53 12.68 -50.34
CA ILE A 142 27.52 11.84 -49.63
C ILE A 142 27.60 12.25 -48.15
N GLU A 143 27.69 13.55 -47.86
CA GLU A 143 27.87 14.08 -46.50
C GLU A 143 26.65 13.79 -45.60
N THR A 144 25.46 13.66 -46.19
CA THR A 144 24.22 13.30 -45.46
C THR A 144 24.19 11.84 -45.00
N LEU A 145 25.00 10.96 -45.61
CA LEU A 145 25.05 9.52 -45.26
C LEU A 145 25.95 9.27 -44.05
N GLU A 146 27.09 9.96 -43.91
CA GLU A 146 28.03 9.72 -42.79
C GLU A 146 27.47 10.21 -41.44
N GLU A 147 26.77 11.34 -41.41
CA GLU A 147 26.05 11.74 -40.17
C GLU A 147 24.89 10.78 -39.86
N ASN A 148 24.39 10.06 -40.87
CA ASN A 148 23.43 8.97 -40.75
C ASN A 148 24.12 7.58 -40.85
N GLU A 149 25.30 7.42 -40.24
CA GLU A 149 25.86 6.09 -39.90
C GLU A 149 26.19 5.95 -38.40
N LYS A 150 26.96 6.89 -37.82
CA LYS A 150 27.47 6.88 -36.42
C LYS A 150 26.43 6.49 -35.35
N LYS A 151 25.20 6.85 -35.66
CA LYS A 151 24.20 7.44 -34.81
C LYS A 151 23.21 6.32 -34.33
N LEU A 152 22.72 5.47 -35.25
CA LEU A 152 21.79 4.32 -35.02
C LEU A 152 22.29 3.36 -33.93
N ARG A 153 23.63 3.31 -33.84
CA ARG A 153 24.44 2.43 -33.02
C ARG A 153 24.23 2.67 -31.53
N ASP A 154 24.07 3.93 -31.13
CA ASP A 154 23.85 4.29 -29.73
C ASP A 154 22.46 3.86 -29.27
N ALA A 155 21.45 4.07 -30.13
CA ALA A 155 20.11 3.57 -29.84
C ALA A 155 20.10 2.02 -29.84
N TYR A 156 20.67 1.33 -30.83
CA TYR A 156 20.82 -0.15 -30.84
C TYR A 156 21.61 -0.73 -29.64
N THR A 157 22.27 0.09 -28.82
CA THR A 157 23.09 -0.34 -27.65
C THR A 157 22.56 0.12 -26.27
N GLN A 158 21.59 1.06 -26.23
CA GLN A 158 20.55 0.92 -25.19
C GLN A 158 19.90 -0.45 -25.34
N LEU A 159 19.76 -0.90 -26.59
CA LEU A 159 19.19 -2.18 -26.94
C LEU A 159 20.17 -3.36 -26.75
N GLU A 160 19.77 -4.55 -27.18
CA GLU A 160 20.40 -5.87 -26.94
C GLU A 160 20.40 -6.43 -25.47
N LYS A 161 19.81 -5.73 -24.48
CA LYS A 161 19.71 -6.17 -23.07
C LYS A 161 18.27 -6.45 -22.55
N GLY A 162 17.30 -5.55 -22.75
CA GLY A 162 15.92 -5.54 -22.20
C GLY A 162 14.84 -6.36 -22.94
N ARG A 163 15.25 -7.48 -23.52
CA ARG A 163 14.51 -8.58 -24.21
C ARG A 163 15.40 -9.82 -24.25
N THR A 164 16.70 -9.64 -24.01
CA THR A 164 17.57 -10.64 -23.38
C THR A 164 17.22 -10.83 -21.91
N ALA A 165 16.60 -9.83 -21.27
CA ALA A 165 15.65 -9.96 -20.17
C ALA A 165 14.38 -10.74 -20.60
N ILE A 166 14.60 -11.86 -21.29
CA ILE A 166 13.70 -13.01 -21.48
C ILE A 166 14.14 -14.13 -20.49
N LEU A 167 14.44 -13.75 -19.23
CA LEU A 167 15.00 -14.64 -18.19
C LEU A 167 14.50 -14.49 -16.71
N ASN A 168 13.59 -13.57 -16.33
CA ASN A 168 13.28 -13.20 -14.92
C ASN A 168 11.81 -12.95 -14.39
N MET A 169 10.67 -13.07 -15.13
CA MET A 169 9.27 -13.15 -14.57
C MET A 169 8.07 -14.16 -14.95
N LEU A 170 7.95 -15.04 -16.01
CA LEU A 170 6.66 -15.79 -16.32
C LEU A 170 6.55 -17.34 -16.43
N SER A 171 7.03 -18.12 -17.42
CA SER A 171 7.05 -19.61 -17.34
C SER A 171 8.06 -20.23 -16.38
N ASP A 172 9.07 -19.48 -15.92
CA ASP A 172 9.78 -19.78 -14.67
C ASP A 172 9.11 -19.21 -13.42
N LEU A 173 7.94 -18.61 -13.62
CA LEU A 173 6.81 -18.86 -12.74
C LEU A 173 6.10 -20.19 -13.15
N ARG A 174 5.48 -20.32 -14.33
CA ARG A 174 4.51 -21.40 -14.69
C ARG A 174 4.94 -22.83 -14.33
N ALA A 175 6.19 -23.24 -14.53
CA ALA A 175 6.63 -24.60 -14.17
C ALA A 175 7.38 -24.71 -12.82
N GLU A 176 7.80 -23.61 -12.16
CA GLU A 176 8.07 -23.62 -10.70
C GLU A 176 6.75 -23.78 -9.97
N ILE A 177 5.70 -23.08 -10.41
CA ILE A 177 4.31 -23.22 -9.94
C ILE A 177 3.84 -24.66 -10.11
N LYS A 178 3.94 -25.25 -11.32
CA LYS A 178 3.54 -26.65 -11.57
C LYS A 178 4.32 -27.67 -10.72
N THR A 179 5.61 -27.40 -10.49
CA THR A 179 6.50 -28.18 -9.63
C THR A 179 6.09 -28.09 -8.15
N ARG A 180 5.92 -26.86 -7.66
CA ARG A 180 5.63 -26.49 -6.28
C ARG A 180 4.32 -27.09 -5.80
N LEU A 181 3.26 -26.98 -6.61
CA LEU A 181 1.93 -27.56 -6.31
C LEU A 181 2.00 -29.05 -5.95
N LYS A 182 2.87 -29.83 -6.62
CA LYS A 182 2.99 -31.26 -6.35
C LYS A 182 3.74 -31.58 -5.05
N TYR A 183 4.73 -30.78 -4.69
CA TYR A 183 5.41 -30.92 -3.40
C TYR A 183 4.52 -30.45 -2.24
N GLU A 184 3.64 -29.48 -2.50
CA GLU A 184 2.62 -29.02 -1.57
C GLU A 184 1.59 -30.12 -1.26
N GLU A 185 1.17 -30.94 -2.25
CA GLU A 185 0.31 -32.12 -2.02
C GLU A 185 0.96 -33.19 -1.12
N ASP A 186 2.20 -33.62 -1.42
CA ASP A 186 2.88 -34.68 -0.63
C ASP A 186 3.29 -34.19 0.78
N LEU A 187 3.62 -32.90 0.93
CA LEU A 187 3.85 -32.27 2.25
C LEU A 187 2.56 -32.24 3.08
N ASN A 188 1.44 -31.79 2.49
CA ASN A 188 0.14 -31.76 3.16
C ASN A 188 -0.31 -33.16 3.62
N ARG A 189 -0.06 -34.20 2.82
CA ARG A 189 -0.34 -35.59 3.19
C ARG A 189 0.46 -36.05 4.40
N THR A 190 1.73 -35.65 4.50
CA THR A 190 2.62 -36.04 5.60
C THR A 190 2.27 -35.28 6.89
N ASN A 191 2.03 -33.97 6.78
CA ASN A 191 1.61 -33.13 7.90
C ASN A 191 0.30 -33.63 8.55
N LYS A 192 -0.67 -34.06 7.73
CA LYS A 192 -1.95 -34.59 8.23
C LYS A 192 -1.79 -35.80 9.16
N LEU A 193 -0.90 -36.75 8.82
CA LEU A 193 -0.66 -37.93 9.65
C LEU A 193 -0.08 -37.55 11.03
N LEU A 194 0.79 -36.53 11.08
CA LEU A 194 1.35 -36.05 12.35
C LEU A 194 0.28 -35.33 13.19
N GLN A 195 -0.57 -34.51 12.57
CA GLN A 195 -1.69 -33.86 13.28
C GLN A 195 -2.69 -34.89 13.84
N ASP A 196 -3.06 -35.91 13.06
CA ASP A 196 -3.97 -36.97 13.49
C ASP A 196 -3.45 -37.73 14.74
N ILE A 197 -2.13 -37.85 14.92
CA ILE A 197 -1.52 -38.44 16.13
C ILE A 197 -1.61 -37.48 17.33
N MET A 198 -1.26 -36.20 17.14
CA MET A 198 -1.29 -35.21 18.23
C MET A 198 -2.71 -34.97 18.76
N ASP A 199 -3.71 -34.92 17.87
CA ASP A 199 -5.12 -34.65 18.17
C ASP A 199 -5.83 -35.71 19.01
N ASN A 200 -5.25 -36.92 19.12
CA ASN A 200 -5.82 -38.04 19.88
C ASN A 200 -5.08 -38.34 21.19
N SER A 201 -4.08 -37.53 21.56
CA SER A 201 -3.47 -37.57 22.91
C SER A 201 -4.42 -36.97 23.95
N PRO A 202 -4.45 -37.46 25.21
CA PRO A 202 -5.21 -36.82 26.29
C PRO A 202 -4.51 -35.58 26.88
N SER A 203 -3.21 -35.43 26.71
CA SER A 203 -2.44 -34.28 27.21
C SER A 203 -2.64 -33.04 26.33
N LEU A 204 -2.48 -31.86 26.91
CA LEU A 204 -2.37 -30.62 26.14
C LEU A 204 -1.00 -30.60 25.46
N ILE A 205 -0.95 -30.58 24.13
CA ILE A 205 0.29 -30.55 23.36
C ILE A 205 0.34 -29.27 22.54
N TYR A 206 1.44 -28.55 22.65
CA TYR A 206 1.72 -27.36 21.86
C TYR A 206 3.19 -27.24 21.45
N ILE A 207 3.43 -26.47 20.40
CA ILE A 207 4.75 -25.99 20.01
C ILE A 207 4.67 -24.47 19.92
N LEU A 208 5.67 -23.76 20.43
CA LEU A 208 5.76 -22.30 20.43
C LEU A 208 7.02 -21.81 19.73
N ASP A 209 6.97 -20.63 19.12
CA ASP A 209 8.17 -19.90 18.72
C ASP A 209 8.90 -19.30 19.95
N LEU A 210 10.11 -18.79 19.75
CA LEU A 210 10.92 -18.19 20.82
C LEU A 210 10.25 -16.91 21.38
N GLU A 211 9.33 -16.34 20.61
CA GLU A 211 8.51 -15.17 20.89
C GLU A 211 7.16 -15.48 21.58
N GLY A 212 6.84 -16.74 21.86
CA GLY A 212 5.68 -17.18 22.66
C GLY A 212 4.33 -17.30 21.92
N LYS A 213 4.32 -17.41 20.59
CA LYS A 213 3.13 -17.74 19.77
C LYS A 213 3.01 -19.23 19.56
N PHE A 214 1.77 -19.73 19.47
CA PHE A 214 1.52 -21.13 19.13
C PHE A 214 1.86 -21.40 17.65
N ILE A 215 2.90 -22.20 17.38
CA ILE A 215 3.21 -22.75 16.05
C ILE A 215 2.25 -23.90 15.72
N SER A 216 1.94 -24.74 16.72
CA SER A 216 1.05 -25.89 16.59
C SER A 216 0.38 -26.17 17.92
N VAL A 217 -0.87 -26.66 17.87
CA VAL A 217 -1.65 -27.11 19.02
C VAL A 217 -2.39 -28.38 18.66
N ASN A 218 -2.68 -29.22 19.66
CA ASN A 218 -3.58 -30.35 19.48
C ASN A 218 -5.04 -30.03 19.86
N ARG A 219 -5.98 -30.82 19.32
CA ARG A 219 -7.42 -30.71 19.59
C ARG A 219 -7.83 -30.63 21.07
N PRO A 220 -7.21 -31.35 22.03
CA PRO A 220 -7.41 -31.11 23.47
C PRO A 220 -7.20 -29.66 23.89
N LEU A 221 -6.05 -29.04 23.56
CA LEU A 221 -5.77 -27.64 23.89
C LEU A 221 -6.72 -26.69 23.14
N ALA A 222 -7.08 -27.00 21.89
CA ALA A 222 -8.04 -26.19 21.15
C ALA A 222 -9.43 -26.19 21.80
N LYS A 223 -9.90 -27.38 22.22
CA LYS A 223 -11.14 -27.56 22.97
C LYS A 223 -11.11 -26.82 24.31
N LEU A 224 -9.96 -26.78 25.00
CA LEU A 224 -9.77 -26.04 26.25
C LEU A 224 -10.14 -24.56 26.11
N PHE A 225 -9.63 -23.92 25.05
CA PHE A 225 -9.92 -22.53 24.74
C PHE A 225 -11.30 -22.31 24.09
N GLY A 226 -12.11 -23.36 23.89
CA GLY A 226 -13.41 -23.29 23.22
C GLY A 226 -13.31 -22.92 21.73
N LYS A 227 -12.18 -23.23 21.09
CA LYS A 227 -11.75 -22.72 19.78
C LYS A 227 -11.30 -23.82 18.84
N SER A 228 -11.22 -23.54 17.54
CA SER A 228 -10.54 -24.46 16.60
C SER A 228 -9.01 -24.24 16.65
N PRO A 229 -8.17 -25.25 16.32
CA PRO A 229 -6.72 -25.08 16.26
C PRO A 229 -6.27 -23.90 15.38
N GLU A 230 -7.00 -23.65 14.29
CA GLU A 230 -6.75 -22.59 13.31
C GLU A 230 -7.05 -21.19 13.88
N GLU A 231 -7.89 -21.06 14.90
CA GLU A 231 -8.10 -19.80 15.62
C GLU A 231 -6.98 -19.50 16.64
N ILE A 232 -6.15 -20.49 16.97
CA ILE A 232 -5.14 -20.45 18.05
C ILE A 232 -3.71 -20.36 17.52
N ILE A 233 -3.43 -20.98 16.38
CA ILE A 233 -2.09 -20.96 15.77
C ILE A 233 -1.75 -19.55 15.25
N GLY A 234 -0.49 -19.13 15.44
CA GLY A 234 0.03 -17.80 15.10
C GLY A 234 -0.37 -16.67 16.05
N LYS A 235 -1.42 -16.88 16.86
CA LYS A 235 -1.78 -16.05 17.99
C LYS A 235 -0.81 -16.28 19.16
N ARG A 236 -0.67 -15.28 20.03
CA ARG A 236 0.20 -15.37 21.21
C ARG A 236 -0.51 -16.18 22.28
N ARG A 237 0.24 -16.88 23.13
CA ARG A 237 -0.36 -17.63 24.25
C ARG A 237 -1.18 -16.72 25.17
N GLU A 238 -0.76 -15.46 25.31
CA GLU A 238 -1.47 -14.38 26.03
C GLU A 238 -2.81 -13.95 25.41
N ASP A 239 -3.18 -14.44 24.22
CA ASP A 239 -4.50 -14.20 23.60
C ASP A 239 -5.60 -15.17 24.12
N PHE A 240 -5.22 -16.25 24.84
CA PHE A 240 -6.14 -17.32 25.31
C PHE A 240 -6.08 -17.60 26.81
N ILE A 241 -4.89 -17.49 27.41
CA ILE A 241 -4.70 -17.52 28.86
C ILE A 241 -4.21 -16.14 29.32
N PRO A 242 -4.48 -15.71 30.57
CA PRO A 242 -4.05 -14.43 31.10
C PRO A 242 -2.57 -14.10 30.82
N ILE A 243 -2.30 -12.83 30.52
CA ILE A 243 -0.99 -12.30 30.12
C ILE A 243 0.14 -12.67 31.10
N ASP A 244 -0.16 -12.60 32.39
CA ASP A 244 0.69 -12.95 33.52
C ASP A 244 1.06 -14.44 33.54
N ILE A 245 0.08 -15.33 33.35
CA ILE A 245 0.29 -16.77 33.19
C ILE A 245 1.14 -17.05 31.93
N ALA A 246 0.79 -16.45 30.79
CA ALA A 246 1.52 -16.64 29.54
C ALA A 246 3.00 -16.20 29.63
N LEU A 247 3.28 -15.09 30.35
CA LEU A 247 4.64 -14.59 30.62
C LEU A 247 5.39 -15.42 31.67
N SER A 248 4.68 -16.06 32.62
CA SER A 248 5.28 -17.07 33.50
C SER A 248 5.78 -18.27 32.69
N HIS A 249 4.92 -18.80 31.82
CA HIS A 249 5.25 -19.94 30.97
C HIS A 249 6.36 -19.60 29.95
N LEU A 250 6.46 -18.35 29.49
CA LEU A 250 7.56 -17.86 28.64
C LEU A 250 8.94 -17.91 29.33
N LYS A 251 9.02 -17.65 30.65
CA LYS A 251 10.29 -17.79 31.40
C LYS A 251 10.73 -19.24 31.50
N ASN A 252 9.77 -20.16 31.65
CA ASN A 252 10.04 -21.60 31.63
C ASN A 252 10.56 -22.03 30.25
N ASP A 253 9.98 -21.51 29.17
CA ASP A 253 10.44 -21.74 27.80
C ASP A 253 11.87 -21.19 27.58
N GLN A 254 12.17 -19.98 28.04
CA GLN A 254 13.52 -19.38 27.99
C GLN A 254 14.58 -20.21 28.74
N LYS A 255 14.21 -20.77 29.90
CA LYS A 255 15.10 -21.66 30.67
C LYS A 255 15.43 -22.93 29.89
N VAL A 256 14.44 -23.55 29.27
CA VAL A 256 14.59 -24.75 28.40
C VAL A 256 15.51 -24.47 27.23
N ILE A 257 15.37 -23.31 26.58
CA ILE A 257 16.27 -22.87 25.51
C ILE A 257 17.71 -22.73 26.04
N SER A 258 17.90 -22.10 27.21
CA SER A 258 19.24 -21.87 27.78
C SER A 258 19.98 -23.10 28.30
N GLU A 259 19.25 -24.17 28.63
CA GLU A 259 19.82 -25.45 29.11
C GLU A 259 19.83 -26.56 28.04
N GLU A 260 19.35 -26.25 26.82
CA GLU A 260 19.31 -27.10 25.61
C GLU A 260 18.74 -28.53 25.81
N LYS A 261 17.85 -28.73 26.79
CA LYS A 261 17.37 -30.06 27.20
C LYS A 261 15.92 -30.05 27.71
N PRO A 262 15.25 -31.21 27.82
CA PRO A 262 13.95 -31.32 28.46
C PRO A 262 13.97 -30.92 29.94
N ILE A 263 13.02 -30.09 30.37
CA ILE A 263 12.81 -29.69 31.78
C ILE A 263 11.32 -29.76 32.11
N THR A 264 10.99 -30.19 33.34
CA THR A 264 9.63 -30.23 33.87
C THR A 264 9.35 -29.01 34.76
N PHE A 265 8.14 -28.46 34.67
CA PHE A 265 7.65 -27.33 35.44
C PHE A 265 6.27 -27.62 36.01
N GLU A 266 5.95 -27.02 37.16
CA GLU A 266 4.57 -26.85 37.61
C GLU A 266 4.07 -25.49 37.10
N GLU A 267 2.88 -25.49 36.49
CA GLU A 267 2.31 -24.38 35.75
C GLU A 267 0.82 -24.24 36.13
N GLU A 268 0.23 -23.04 36.01
CA GLU A 268 -1.13 -22.77 36.49
C GLU A 268 -1.90 -22.04 35.38
N ASN A 269 -3.10 -22.51 35.01
CA ASN A 269 -3.96 -21.92 33.98
C ASN A 269 -5.29 -21.45 34.58
N GLU A 270 -6.04 -20.61 33.87
CA GLU A 270 -7.39 -20.20 34.26
C GLU A 270 -8.37 -20.59 33.16
N GLU A 271 -9.41 -21.34 33.53
CA GLU A 271 -10.32 -22.06 32.64
C GLU A 271 -11.80 -21.73 32.96
N PRO A 272 -12.75 -22.04 32.07
CA PRO A 272 -14.15 -21.59 32.22
C PRO A 272 -14.88 -22.06 33.49
N ASP A 273 -14.42 -23.12 34.15
CA ASP A 273 -14.93 -23.64 35.42
C ASP A 273 -14.02 -23.37 36.63
N GLY A 274 -12.90 -22.66 36.44
CA GLY A 274 -12.07 -22.09 37.51
C GLY A 274 -10.57 -22.11 37.24
N LYS A 275 -9.77 -21.88 38.29
CA LYS A 275 -8.31 -21.96 38.19
C LYS A 275 -7.83 -23.41 38.21
N HIS A 276 -7.01 -23.78 37.23
CA HIS A 276 -6.44 -25.11 37.01
C HIS A 276 -4.91 -25.11 37.19
N TYR A 277 -4.34 -26.28 37.42
CA TYR A 277 -2.94 -26.49 37.76
C TYR A 277 -2.42 -27.67 36.94
N TYR A 278 -1.20 -27.55 36.43
CA TYR A 278 -0.63 -28.44 35.43
C TYR A 278 0.81 -28.82 35.78
N ILE A 279 1.22 -30.02 35.40
CA ILE A 279 2.64 -30.37 35.25
C ILE A 279 2.99 -30.41 33.76
N THR A 280 3.96 -29.61 33.35
CA THR A 280 4.36 -29.45 31.95
C THR A 280 5.80 -29.91 31.74
N VAL A 281 6.02 -30.81 30.79
CA VAL A 281 7.36 -31.11 30.25
C VAL A 281 7.61 -30.24 29.02
N LYS A 282 8.74 -29.54 28.99
CA LYS A 282 9.12 -28.62 27.92
C LYS A 282 10.51 -28.96 27.37
N PHE A 283 10.69 -28.91 26.06
CA PHE A 283 11.95 -29.25 25.40
C PHE A 283 12.17 -28.44 24.11
N PRO A 284 13.44 -28.16 23.74
CA PRO A 284 13.74 -27.39 22.53
C PRO A 284 13.58 -28.24 21.25
N LEU A 285 13.24 -27.58 20.14
CA LEU A 285 13.27 -28.14 18.80
C LEU A 285 14.36 -27.46 17.97
N THR A 286 15.17 -28.26 17.27
CA THR A 286 16.31 -27.80 16.47
C THR A 286 16.08 -27.92 14.96
N ASN A 287 16.74 -27.07 14.18
CA ASN A 287 16.73 -27.11 12.73
C ASN A 287 17.81 -28.05 12.13
N ASN A 288 17.92 -28.11 10.80
CA ASN A 288 18.89 -28.95 10.07
C ASN A 288 20.39 -28.62 10.31
N LYS A 289 20.70 -27.63 11.15
CA LYS A 289 22.06 -27.25 11.60
C LYS A 289 22.26 -27.44 13.11
N ASN A 290 21.29 -28.04 13.80
CA ASN A 290 21.20 -28.15 15.26
C ASN A 290 20.95 -26.82 16.02
N GLU A 291 20.50 -25.76 15.35
CA GLU A 291 20.15 -24.48 16.02
C GLU A 291 18.70 -24.56 16.56
N ILE A 292 18.45 -24.14 17.80
CA ILE A 292 17.11 -24.15 18.44
C ILE A 292 16.22 -23.05 17.81
N TYR A 293 14.98 -23.38 17.44
CA TYR A 293 14.03 -22.44 16.83
C TYR A 293 12.64 -22.39 17.48
N ALA A 294 12.32 -23.36 18.34
CA ALA A 294 11.01 -23.49 18.97
C ALA A 294 11.10 -24.28 20.30
N VAL A 295 10.06 -24.16 21.13
CA VAL A 295 9.89 -24.98 22.35
C VAL A 295 8.59 -25.78 22.24
N ALA A 296 8.69 -27.10 22.36
CA ALA A 296 7.53 -27.97 22.52
C ALA A 296 7.17 -28.11 24.00
N GLY A 297 5.88 -28.12 24.30
CA GLY A 297 5.34 -28.33 25.64
C GLY A 297 4.23 -29.38 25.66
N ILE A 298 4.25 -30.22 26.69
CA ILE A 298 3.23 -31.24 26.95
C ILE A 298 2.77 -31.06 28.41
N SER A 299 1.55 -30.57 28.60
CA SER A 299 0.95 -30.29 29.92
C SER A 299 -0.08 -31.36 30.30
N THR A 300 -0.12 -31.73 31.58
CA THR A 300 -1.08 -32.66 32.17
C THR A 300 -1.68 -32.08 33.44
N ASP A 301 -3.01 -32.12 33.56
CA ASP A 301 -3.77 -31.49 34.64
C ASP A 301 -3.55 -32.21 36.00
N ILE A 302 -3.38 -31.43 37.07
CA ILE A 302 -3.19 -31.84 38.47
C ILE A 302 -4.09 -31.04 39.45
N THR A 303 -5.13 -30.39 38.94
CA THR A 303 -5.90 -29.30 39.58
C THR A 303 -6.47 -29.62 40.96
N GLU A 304 -7.09 -30.79 41.13
CA GLU A 304 -7.68 -31.20 42.40
C GLU A 304 -6.64 -31.23 43.54
N SER A 305 -5.39 -31.56 43.22
CA SER A 305 -4.29 -31.64 44.18
C SER A 305 -3.94 -30.29 44.81
N ARG A 306 -4.03 -29.19 44.04
CA ARG A 306 -3.50 -27.88 44.44
C ARG A 306 -4.56 -26.88 44.93
N ARG A 307 -5.83 -27.04 44.51
CA ARG A 307 -6.98 -26.30 45.11
C ARG A 307 -7.07 -26.53 46.63
N ALA A 308 -6.65 -27.69 47.12
CA ALA A 308 -6.63 -28.02 48.55
C ALA A 308 -5.59 -27.21 49.37
N GLN A 309 -4.54 -26.67 48.75
CA GLN A 309 -3.42 -26.01 49.44
C GLN A 309 -3.66 -24.50 49.62
N LEU A 310 -4.14 -23.82 48.58
CA LEU A 310 -4.21 -22.35 48.53
C LEU A 310 -5.32 -21.75 49.42
N ALA A 311 -6.35 -22.53 49.77
CA ALA A 311 -7.44 -22.10 50.65
C ALA A 311 -6.97 -21.69 52.06
N ILE A 312 -5.76 -22.09 52.47
CA ILE A 312 -5.14 -21.72 53.75
C ILE A 312 -4.47 -20.34 53.67
N GLU A 313 -3.89 -19.99 52.52
CA GLU A 313 -3.04 -18.79 52.37
C GLU A 313 -3.86 -17.50 52.13
N GLU A 314 -4.98 -17.59 51.41
CA GLU A 314 -5.80 -16.42 51.06
C GLU A 314 -6.36 -15.69 52.29
N SER A 315 -6.66 -16.42 53.37
CA SER A 315 -7.26 -15.88 54.58
C SER A 315 -6.35 -14.89 55.33
N GLU A 316 -5.02 -15.02 55.24
CA GLU A 316 -4.10 -14.11 55.95
C GLU A 316 -3.92 -12.78 55.23
N LYS A 317 -3.87 -12.81 53.89
CA LYS A 317 -3.64 -11.60 53.07
C LYS A 317 -4.78 -10.60 53.22
N ARG A 318 -6.03 -11.07 53.13
CA ARG A 318 -7.25 -10.23 53.08
C ARG A 318 -7.43 -9.31 54.29
N TYR A 319 -6.89 -9.69 55.46
CA TYR A 319 -6.91 -8.86 56.66
C TYR A 319 -6.01 -7.62 56.54
N ARG A 320 -4.81 -7.78 55.96
CA ARG A 320 -3.79 -6.73 55.90
C ARG A 320 -4.22 -5.59 54.98
N ASP A 321 -4.69 -5.94 53.79
CA ASP A 321 -5.06 -4.98 52.74
C ASP A 321 -6.15 -4.01 53.21
N LEU A 322 -7.18 -4.49 53.94
CA LEU A 322 -8.28 -3.66 54.45
C LEU A 322 -7.86 -2.65 55.54
N PHE A 323 -6.75 -2.89 56.23
CA PHE A 323 -6.23 -2.02 57.29
C PHE A 323 -5.23 -1.00 56.72
N ASP A 324 -4.21 -1.47 55.99
CA ASP A 324 -3.14 -0.61 55.48
C ASP A 324 -3.62 0.34 54.36
N SER A 325 -4.64 -0.03 53.57
CA SER A 325 -5.14 0.79 52.44
C SER A 325 -6.24 1.82 52.76
N ASN A 326 -6.73 1.89 54.00
CA ASN A 326 -7.77 2.86 54.34
C ASN A 326 -7.24 4.31 54.25
N PRO A 327 -7.87 5.23 53.50
CA PRO A 327 -7.38 6.59 53.32
C PRO A 327 -7.51 7.46 54.59
N SER A 328 -8.28 7.02 55.59
CA SER A 328 -8.28 7.64 56.92
C SER A 328 -7.19 7.00 57.79
N PRO A 329 -6.44 7.79 58.57
CA PRO A 329 -5.59 7.30 59.65
C PRO A 329 -6.29 6.25 60.53
N MET A 330 -5.71 5.06 60.61
CA MET A 330 -6.17 3.95 61.44
C MET A 330 -5.04 3.30 62.22
N TRP A 331 -5.37 2.74 63.38
CA TRP A 331 -4.44 1.99 64.21
C TRP A 331 -5.14 0.96 65.11
N VAL A 332 -4.41 -0.09 65.47
CA VAL A 332 -4.74 -1.01 66.56
C VAL A 332 -3.86 -0.68 67.76
N TYR A 333 -4.44 -0.54 68.95
CA TYR A 333 -3.69 -0.37 70.21
C TYR A 333 -4.09 -1.42 71.26
N ASP A 334 -3.17 -1.74 72.16
CA ASP A 334 -3.37 -2.72 73.25
C ASP A 334 -4.23 -2.11 74.37
N LEU A 335 -5.29 -2.81 74.79
CA LEU A 335 -6.26 -2.24 75.76
C LEU A 335 -5.66 -2.06 77.16
N GLU A 336 -4.61 -2.81 77.53
CA GLU A 336 -4.00 -2.76 78.85
C GLU A 336 -2.80 -1.79 78.91
N SER A 337 -1.92 -1.81 77.90
CA SER A 337 -0.72 -0.95 77.89
C SER A 337 -0.92 0.41 77.22
N LEU A 338 -1.95 0.56 76.39
CA LEU A 338 -2.20 1.70 75.49
C LEU A 338 -1.13 1.94 74.42
N SER A 339 -0.20 1.00 74.21
CA SER A 339 0.78 1.05 73.12
C SER A 339 0.14 0.73 71.78
N PHE A 340 0.58 1.38 70.70
CA PHE A 340 0.18 0.97 69.35
C PHE A 340 0.72 -0.45 69.06
N LEU A 341 -0.14 -1.33 68.56
CA LEU A 341 0.20 -2.69 68.14
C LEU A 341 0.33 -2.82 66.61
N GLU A 342 -0.34 -1.96 65.86
CA GLU A 342 -0.29 -1.86 64.40
C GLU A 342 -0.81 -0.47 63.98
N VAL A 343 -0.25 0.17 62.94
CA VAL A 343 -0.72 1.46 62.41
C VAL A 343 -0.74 1.43 60.89
N ASN A 344 -1.68 2.11 60.23
CA ASN A 344 -1.75 2.14 58.77
C ASN A 344 -0.90 3.27 58.15
N GLU A 345 -0.66 3.18 56.85
CA GLU A 345 0.16 4.16 56.13
C GLU A 345 -0.50 5.56 56.08
N ALA A 346 -1.83 5.66 56.10
CA ALA A 346 -2.51 6.94 56.23
C ALA A 346 -2.21 7.65 57.57
N ALA A 347 -2.08 6.90 58.68
CA ALA A 347 -1.67 7.44 59.97
C ALA A 347 -0.19 7.88 59.96
N ILE A 348 0.69 7.07 59.38
CA ILE A 348 2.12 7.40 59.19
C ILE A 348 2.27 8.70 58.39
N LEU A 349 1.63 8.80 57.22
CA LEU A 349 1.69 9.97 56.34
C LEU A 349 1.06 11.22 56.97
N LYS A 350 -0.11 11.09 57.60
CA LYS A 350 -0.84 12.24 58.14
C LYS A 350 -0.19 12.81 59.40
N TYR A 351 0.37 11.96 60.27
CA TYR A 351 0.99 12.37 61.54
C TYR A 351 2.51 12.56 61.45
N GLY A 352 3.17 11.99 60.44
CA GLY A 352 4.59 12.17 60.15
C GLY A 352 5.54 11.31 60.99
N TYR A 353 5.03 10.45 61.88
CA TYR A 353 5.81 9.44 62.60
C TYR A 353 5.95 8.17 61.74
N SER A 354 7.13 7.55 61.75
CA SER A 354 7.34 6.25 61.12
C SER A 354 6.63 5.12 61.88
N ARG A 355 6.45 3.97 61.23
CA ARG A 355 5.82 2.77 61.84
C ARG A 355 6.55 2.35 63.13
N ASP A 356 7.88 2.37 63.13
CA ASP A 356 8.72 2.05 64.31
C ASP A 356 8.64 3.09 65.43
N GLU A 357 8.40 4.36 65.13
CA GLU A 357 8.13 5.38 66.15
C GLU A 357 6.75 5.16 66.76
N PHE A 358 5.72 4.99 65.92
CA PHE A 358 4.36 4.69 66.35
C PHE A 358 4.30 3.45 67.25
N LEU A 359 4.90 2.33 66.85
CA LEU A 359 4.90 1.08 67.64
C LEU A 359 5.70 1.16 68.96
N ARG A 360 6.45 2.24 69.19
CA ARG A 360 7.13 2.54 70.47
C ARG A 360 6.38 3.59 71.29
N MET A 361 5.37 4.23 70.73
CA MET A 361 4.52 5.24 71.37
C MET A 361 3.25 4.61 71.95
N THR A 362 2.51 5.42 72.69
CA THR A 362 1.14 5.15 73.13
C THR A 362 0.16 6.14 72.51
N ILE A 363 -1.13 5.82 72.52
CA ILE A 363 -2.19 6.71 72.02
C ILE A 363 -2.30 8.06 72.77
N LYS A 364 -1.54 8.26 73.86
CA LYS A 364 -1.41 9.53 74.58
C LYS A 364 -0.49 10.51 73.86
N ASP A 365 0.55 10.01 73.19
CA ASP A 365 1.69 10.81 72.72
C ASP A 365 1.39 11.62 71.44
N ILE A 366 0.34 11.23 70.71
CA ILE A 366 -0.20 11.97 69.54
C ILE A 366 -1.23 13.06 69.92
N ARG A 367 -1.32 13.44 71.20
CA ARG A 367 -2.29 14.42 71.72
C ARG A 367 -1.60 15.52 72.53
N PRO A 368 -2.17 16.74 72.60
CA PRO A 368 -1.72 17.74 73.56
C PRO A 368 -2.06 17.28 74.98
N GLU A 369 -1.20 17.63 75.94
CA GLU A 369 -1.26 17.15 77.33
C GLU A 369 -2.63 17.33 78.01
N ALA A 370 -3.34 18.43 77.68
CA ALA A 370 -4.69 18.72 78.17
C ALA A 370 -5.77 17.69 77.75
N GLU A 371 -5.62 17.00 76.62
CA GLU A 371 -6.57 15.98 76.14
C GLU A 371 -6.27 14.58 76.74
N VAL A 372 -5.09 14.37 77.32
CA VAL A 372 -4.64 13.04 77.81
C VAL A 372 -5.47 12.57 79.01
N GLY A 373 -5.89 13.47 79.91
CA GLY A 373 -6.77 13.11 81.03
C GLY A 373 -8.15 12.62 80.55
N ARG A 374 -8.75 13.34 79.61
CA ARG A 374 -10.04 13.00 78.97
C ARG A 374 -9.99 11.66 78.24
N LEU A 375 -8.86 11.34 77.61
CA LEU A 375 -8.63 10.05 76.96
C LEU A 375 -8.66 8.86 77.95
N LEU A 376 -7.95 8.98 79.08
CA LEU A 376 -7.87 7.92 80.08
C LEU A 376 -9.23 7.63 80.73
N GLU A 377 -10.04 8.67 80.95
CA GLU A 377 -11.40 8.50 81.46
C GLU A 377 -12.28 7.71 80.48
N GLU A 378 -12.25 8.02 79.18
CA GLU A 378 -13.04 7.31 78.17
C GLU A 378 -12.65 5.82 78.04
N VAL A 379 -11.36 5.51 77.98
CA VAL A 379 -10.89 4.11 77.85
C VAL A 379 -11.32 3.27 79.06
N SER A 380 -11.40 3.86 80.25
CA SER A 380 -11.79 3.14 81.48
C SER A 380 -13.22 2.56 81.46
N LYS A 381 -14.10 3.05 80.57
CA LYS A 381 -15.55 2.79 80.62
C LYS A 381 -16.01 1.45 80.02
N HIS A 382 -15.10 0.67 79.44
CA HIS A 382 -15.24 -0.75 79.07
C HIS A 382 -16.62 -1.19 78.55
N ARG A 383 -16.92 -0.95 77.26
CA ARG A 383 -18.13 -1.44 76.59
C ARG A 383 -17.83 -2.19 75.28
N PRO A 384 -18.68 -3.14 74.82
CA PRO A 384 -18.20 -4.21 73.94
C PRO A 384 -18.24 -3.94 72.43
N TYR A 385 -18.97 -2.92 71.95
CA TYR A 385 -19.20 -2.69 70.51
C TYR A 385 -19.28 -1.20 70.14
N TYR A 386 -18.88 -0.87 68.90
CA TYR A 386 -18.92 0.41 68.16
C TYR A 386 -19.09 1.69 69.01
N GLN A 387 -18.03 2.51 69.11
CA GLN A 387 -18.10 3.81 69.80
C GLN A 387 -17.52 4.96 68.95
N TYR A 388 -18.40 5.88 68.54
CA TYR A 388 -18.02 7.24 68.13
C TYR A 388 -17.54 8.02 69.36
N SER A 389 -16.38 8.66 69.25
CA SER A 389 -15.67 9.28 70.38
C SER A 389 -15.63 10.82 70.31
N GLY A 390 -16.22 11.44 69.30
CA GLY A 390 -16.26 12.90 69.13
C GLY A 390 -15.04 13.49 68.44
N ILE A 391 -14.94 14.82 68.50
CA ILE A 391 -13.81 15.61 67.98
C ILE A 391 -12.75 15.78 69.06
N TRP A 392 -11.48 15.70 68.65
CA TRP A 392 -10.29 15.80 69.49
C TRP A 392 -9.21 16.60 68.77
N LYS A 393 -8.40 17.37 69.52
CA LYS A 393 -7.17 17.94 68.96
C LYS A 393 -6.06 16.91 68.99
N HIS A 394 -5.52 16.56 67.82
CA HIS A 394 -4.38 15.67 67.68
C HIS A 394 -3.14 16.45 67.24
N LYS A 395 -1.97 15.99 67.68
CA LYS A 395 -0.68 16.63 67.45
C LYS A 395 0.17 15.80 66.48
N LEU A 396 0.58 16.44 65.39
CA LEU A 396 1.47 15.86 64.38
C LEU A 396 2.93 15.96 64.85
N LYS A 397 3.83 15.15 64.26
CA LYS A 397 5.27 15.12 64.60
C LYS A 397 5.96 16.47 64.44
N ASN A 398 5.54 17.27 63.46
CA ASN A 398 6.05 18.63 63.24
C ASN A 398 5.53 19.68 64.26
N GLY A 399 4.69 19.26 65.21
CA GLY A 399 4.13 20.10 66.27
C GLY A 399 2.77 20.71 65.94
N ASN A 400 2.30 20.66 64.69
CA ASN A 400 1.00 21.20 64.31
C ASN A 400 -0.14 20.46 65.01
N LEU A 401 -1.22 21.18 65.29
CA LEU A 401 -2.49 20.60 65.74
C LEU A 401 -3.46 20.48 64.57
N ILE A 402 -4.22 19.39 64.53
CA ILE A 402 -5.39 19.21 63.66
C ILE A 402 -6.61 18.82 64.50
N ASP A 403 -7.79 19.18 64.01
CA ASP A 403 -9.07 18.78 64.59
C ASP A 403 -9.55 17.50 63.89
N VAL A 404 -9.62 16.40 64.65
CA VAL A 404 -9.98 15.08 64.13
C VAL A 404 -11.18 14.47 64.85
N GLU A 405 -12.03 13.82 64.06
CA GLU A 405 -13.21 13.07 64.48
C GLU A 405 -12.87 11.58 64.61
N ILE A 406 -13.16 10.97 65.76
CA ILE A 406 -12.63 9.64 66.15
C ILE A 406 -13.75 8.60 66.29
N VAL A 407 -13.52 7.40 65.75
CA VAL A 407 -14.37 6.20 65.91
C VAL A 407 -13.52 4.99 66.32
N SER A 408 -14.03 4.12 67.21
CA SER A 408 -13.26 2.96 67.69
C SER A 408 -14.09 1.69 67.98
N HIS A 409 -13.40 0.54 67.98
CA HIS A 409 -13.95 -0.81 68.11
C HIS A 409 -13.00 -1.73 68.90
N VAL A 410 -13.53 -2.54 69.82
CA VAL A 410 -12.75 -3.60 70.50
C VAL A 410 -12.67 -4.85 69.61
N ILE A 411 -11.49 -5.47 69.53
CA ILE A 411 -11.20 -6.70 68.78
C ILE A 411 -10.28 -7.62 69.58
N GLU A 412 -10.18 -8.89 69.17
CA GLU A 412 -9.09 -9.78 69.58
C GLU A 412 -8.05 -9.88 68.45
N PHE A 413 -6.78 -9.59 68.76
CA PHE A 413 -5.69 -9.55 67.78
C PHE A 413 -4.44 -10.20 68.37
N LYS A 414 -3.87 -11.20 67.66
CA LYS A 414 -2.70 -11.99 68.11
C LYS A 414 -2.88 -12.51 69.56
N ASN A 415 -4.08 -13.02 69.87
CA ASN A 415 -4.55 -13.50 71.19
C ASN A 415 -4.47 -12.45 72.33
N ARG A 416 -4.73 -11.18 72.03
CA ARG A 416 -4.87 -10.09 72.99
C ARG A 416 -6.12 -9.26 72.74
N LYS A 417 -6.66 -8.63 73.79
CA LYS A 417 -7.71 -7.61 73.67
C LYS A 417 -7.09 -6.30 73.20
N ALA A 418 -7.55 -5.82 72.05
CA ALA A 418 -7.03 -4.62 71.41
C ALA A 418 -8.19 -3.75 70.91
N VAL A 419 -7.88 -2.51 70.51
CA VAL A 419 -8.86 -1.56 69.99
C VAL A 419 -8.40 -1.03 68.65
N LEU A 420 -9.23 -1.24 67.62
CA LEU A 420 -9.11 -0.63 66.30
C LEU A 420 -9.73 0.77 66.32
N VAL A 421 -9.04 1.75 65.73
CA VAL A 421 -9.44 3.16 65.69
C VAL A 421 -9.36 3.69 64.26
N LEU A 422 -10.27 4.60 63.91
CA LEU A 422 -10.23 5.44 62.71
C LEU A 422 -10.34 6.91 63.11
N ALA A 423 -9.54 7.78 62.48
CA ALA A 423 -9.49 9.22 62.73
C ALA A 423 -9.60 10.04 61.44
N GLN A 424 -10.62 10.88 61.32
CA GLN A 424 -10.87 11.73 60.15
C GLN A 424 -10.56 13.21 60.45
N ASP A 425 -9.75 13.86 59.62
CA ASP A 425 -9.48 15.30 59.73
C ASP A 425 -10.64 16.13 59.15
N ILE A 426 -11.12 17.11 59.91
CA ILE A 426 -12.25 17.98 59.54
C ILE A 426 -11.85 19.47 59.42
N THR A 427 -10.55 19.79 59.49
CA THR A 427 -10.03 21.16 59.58
C THR A 427 -10.48 22.06 58.41
N GLU A 428 -10.59 21.55 57.19
CA GLU A 428 -11.01 22.36 56.02
C GLU A 428 -12.52 22.65 55.99
N LYS A 429 -13.34 21.77 56.58
CA LYS A 429 -14.79 21.99 56.73
C LYS A 429 -15.09 23.18 57.64
N ILE A 430 -14.18 23.50 58.56
CA ILE A 430 -14.24 24.70 59.42
C ILE A 430 -13.85 25.95 58.59
N LYS A 431 -12.78 25.89 57.79
CA LYS A 431 -12.35 27.02 56.91
C LYS A 431 -13.44 27.48 55.93
N ALA A 432 -14.27 26.56 55.43
CA ALA A 432 -15.39 26.92 54.55
C ALA A 432 -16.41 27.87 55.21
N GLN A 433 -16.44 27.92 56.55
CA GLN A 433 -17.27 28.87 57.29
C GLN A 433 -16.67 30.29 57.28
N ASP A 434 -15.34 30.43 57.11
CA ASP A 434 -14.65 31.72 56.96
C ASP A 434 -14.89 32.36 55.57
N GLU A 435 -15.22 31.58 54.54
CA GLU A 435 -15.57 32.10 53.20
C GLU A 435 -16.83 32.99 53.21
N LEU A 436 -17.67 32.87 54.24
CA LEU A 436 -18.80 33.76 54.47
C LEU A 436 -18.33 35.21 54.73
N ILE A 437 -17.22 35.38 55.46
CA ILE A 437 -16.58 36.67 55.76
C ILE A 437 -15.93 37.27 54.50
N ALA A 438 -15.45 36.42 53.58
CA ALA A 438 -15.00 36.87 52.26
C ALA A 438 -16.13 37.50 51.42
N SER A 439 -17.41 37.24 51.75
CA SER A 439 -18.54 37.89 51.08
C SER A 439 -18.74 39.35 51.49
N GLU A 440 -18.58 39.68 52.77
CA GLU A 440 -18.56 41.10 53.23
C GLU A 440 -17.39 41.86 52.61
N THR A 441 -16.25 41.18 52.44
CA THR A 441 -15.06 41.72 51.78
C THR A 441 -15.32 42.07 50.31
N ARG A 442 -16.13 41.28 49.58
CA ARG A 442 -16.55 41.60 48.20
C ARG A 442 -17.38 42.88 48.12
N PHE A 443 -18.23 43.19 49.10
CA PHE A 443 -19.01 44.42 49.13
C PHE A 443 -18.12 45.67 49.24
N LYS A 444 -17.10 45.64 50.13
CA LYS A 444 -16.11 46.73 50.23
C LYS A 444 -15.26 46.88 48.97
N LEU A 445 -14.90 45.76 48.31
CA LEU A 445 -14.19 45.78 47.04
C LEU A 445 -15.01 46.40 45.90
N ALA A 446 -16.34 46.22 45.87
CA ALA A 446 -17.21 46.78 44.84
C ALA A 446 -17.22 48.32 44.84
N GLN A 447 -17.34 48.96 46.02
CA GLN A 447 -17.25 50.42 46.16
C GLN A 447 -15.90 50.94 45.65
N LYS A 448 -14.80 50.30 46.10
CA LYS A 448 -13.44 50.65 45.71
C LYS A 448 -13.16 50.47 44.22
N ALA A 449 -13.77 49.47 43.58
CA ALA A 449 -13.64 49.20 42.14
C ALA A 449 -14.42 50.18 41.26
N ALA A 450 -15.55 50.72 41.74
CA ALA A 450 -16.30 51.75 41.03
C ALA A 450 -15.66 53.16 41.10
N HIS A 451 -14.69 53.34 42.01
CA HIS A 451 -14.12 54.64 42.40
C HIS A 451 -15.18 55.65 42.86
N ILE A 452 -16.22 55.13 43.53
CA ILE A 452 -17.31 55.92 44.10
C ILE A 452 -17.25 55.82 45.62
N GLY A 453 -16.95 56.93 46.28
CA GLY A 453 -17.09 57.06 47.72
C GLY A 453 -18.51 57.50 48.10
N SER A 454 -19.01 57.06 49.25
CA SER A 454 -20.32 57.44 49.79
C SER A 454 -20.17 58.33 51.02
N TRP A 455 -21.05 59.32 51.15
CA TRP A 455 -21.05 60.30 52.25
C TRP A 455 -22.45 60.50 52.82
N GLU A 456 -22.54 60.74 54.13
CA GLU A 456 -23.78 60.94 54.88
C GLU A 456 -23.58 62.06 55.92
N TRP A 457 -24.40 63.10 55.89
CA TRP A 457 -24.26 64.33 56.69
C TRP A 457 -25.45 64.52 57.63
N GLU A 458 -25.28 64.31 58.94
CA GLU A 458 -26.26 64.69 59.96
C GLU A 458 -26.25 66.22 60.15
N ILE A 459 -27.26 66.90 59.62
CA ILE A 459 -27.28 68.36 59.45
C ILE A 459 -27.51 69.11 60.77
N ASN A 460 -28.23 68.51 61.72
CA ASN A 460 -28.48 69.12 63.04
C ASN A 460 -27.25 69.15 63.96
N ASP A 461 -26.38 68.14 63.83
CA ASP A 461 -25.19 67.96 64.68
C ASP A 461 -23.87 68.30 63.92
N ASP A 462 -23.97 68.69 62.65
CA ASP A 462 -22.89 68.87 61.67
C ASP A 462 -21.89 67.70 61.61
N LYS A 463 -22.36 66.46 61.80
CA LYS A 463 -21.53 65.26 61.68
C LYS A 463 -21.55 64.74 60.25
N LEU A 464 -20.39 64.61 59.64
CA LEU A 464 -20.22 64.03 58.32
C LEU A 464 -19.56 62.64 58.46
N TYR A 465 -20.14 61.63 57.83
CA TYR A 465 -19.58 60.29 57.70
C TYR A 465 -19.19 60.04 56.25
N TRP A 466 -18.06 59.37 56.06
CA TRP A 466 -17.44 59.11 54.77
C TRP A 466 -17.01 57.64 54.71
N SER A 467 -17.20 56.98 53.57
CA SER A 467 -16.53 55.70 53.33
C SER A 467 -15.02 55.92 53.08
N ASP A 468 -14.21 54.87 53.28
CA ASP A 468 -12.76 54.89 53.06
C ASP A 468 -12.37 55.45 51.67
N GLU A 469 -13.25 55.31 50.68
CA GLU A 469 -13.06 55.78 49.31
C GLU A 469 -13.25 57.31 49.17
N VAL A 470 -14.10 57.97 49.97
CA VAL A 470 -14.16 59.45 49.99
C VAL A 470 -12.89 60.01 50.62
N TYR A 471 -12.41 59.42 51.72
CA TYR A 471 -11.11 59.74 52.30
C TYR A 471 -9.97 59.59 51.29
N ARG A 472 -10.01 58.54 50.44
CA ARG A 472 -9.05 58.35 49.33
C ARG A 472 -9.15 59.45 48.27
N ILE A 473 -10.35 59.82 47.84
CA ILE A 473 -10.58 60.84 46.80
C ILE A 473 -10.09 62.24 47.25
N PHE A 474 -10.34 62.63 48.50
CA PHE A 474 -9.88 63.91 49.07
C PHE A 474 -8.48 63.87 49.69
N GLU A 475 -7.78 62.74 49.60
CA GLU A 475 -6.40 62.55 50.11
C GLU A 475 -6.29 62.87 51.63
N LYS A 476 -7.26 62.36 52.41
CA LYS A 476 -7.39 62.57 53.87
C LYS A 476 -7.22 61.27 54.65
N ASP A 477 -6.62 61.38 55.85
CA ASP A 477 -6.52 60.28 56.81
C ASP A 477 -7.75 60.28 57.75
N SER A 478 -8.52 59.19 57.72
CA SER A 478 -9.75 59.03 58.52
C SER A 478 -9.54 59.00 60.04
N LYS A 479 -8.29 58.84 60.52
CA LYS A 479 -7.96 58.93 61.95
C LYS A 479 -7.64 60.35 62.42
N ASN A 480 -7.22 61.23 61.51
CA ASN A 480 -6.69 62.56 61.83
C ASN A 480 -7.51 63.71 61.20
N PHE A 481 -8.47 63.40 60.33
CA PHE A 481 -9.38 64.37 59.71
C PHE A 481 -10.83 64.03 60.05
N THR A 482 -11.44 64.83 60.94
CA THR A 482 -12.90 64.86 61.11
C THR A 482 -13.50 65.64 59.94
N PRO A 483 -14.26 65.00 59.02
CA PRO A 483 -14.86 65.71 57.90
C PRO A 483 -15.99 66.62 58.39
N SER A 484 -16.13 67.76 57.74
CA SER A 484 -17.20 68.75 57.96
C SER A 484 -17.43 69.49 56.64
N ASN A 485 -18.62 70.05 56.43
CA ASN A 485 -18.95 70.71 55.15
C ASN A 485 -17.96 71.83 54.80
N LYS A 486 -17.55 72.64 55.79
CA LYS A 486 -16.54 73.69 55.63
C LYS A 486 -15.19 73.14 55.11
N ALA A 487 -14.74 72.02 55.64
CA ALA A 487 -13.44 71.44 55.29
C ALA A 487 -13.41 70.83 53.87
N ILE A 488 -14.57 70.55 53.26
CA ILE A 488 -14.68 70.20 51.83
C ILE A 488 -14.52 71.44 50.96
N ILE A 489 -15.28 72.49 51.27
CA ILE A 489 -15.27 73.77 50.55
C ILE A 489 -13.86 74.37 50.49
N ASP A 490 -13.04 74.13 51.53
CA ASP A 490 -11.66 74.60 51.57
C ASP A 490 -10.72 73.91 50.55
N GLU A 491 -11.00 72.68 50.10
CA GLU A 491 -10.15 71.88 49.17
C GLU A 491 -10.53 72.00 47.68
N ILE A 492 -11.68 72.60 47.37
CA ILE A 492 -12.09 72.94 45.99
C ILE A 492 -11.18 74.04 45.44
N ILE A 493 -10.87 74.07 44.14
CA ILE A 493 -10.04 75.16 43.58
C ILE A 493 -10.80 76.50 43.57
N PRO A 494 -10.12 77.66 43.72
CA PRO A 494 -10.78 78.96 43.91
C PRO A 494 -11.85 79.31 42.86
N GLU A 495 -11.62 78.92 41.60
CA GLU A 495 -12.50 79.17 40.46
C GLU A 495 -13.86 78.45 40.56
N ASP A 496 -13.93 77.32 41.28
CA ASP A 496 -15.15 76.52 41.42
C ASP A 496 -15.87 76.76 42.77
N LYS A 497 -15.19 77.33 43.78
CA LYS A 497 -15.70 77.44 45.17
C LYS A 497 -17.07 78.13 45.29
N GLU A 498 -17.21 79.37 44.81
CA GLU A 498 -18.43 80.16 45.00
C GLU A 498 -19.66 79.48 44.40
N ARG A 499 -19.49 78.81 43.26
CA ARG A 499 -20.55 78.07 42.57
C ARG A 499 -21.01 76.87 43.40
N VAL A 500 -20.08 76.04 43.88
CA VAL A 500 -20.42 74.83 44.65
C VAL A 500 -21.08 75.17 45.99
N ILE A 501 -20.61 76.21 46.71
CA ILE A 501 -21.24 76.68 47.95
C ILE A 501 -22.72 77.01 47.72
N LYS A 502 -23.02 77.76 46.66
CA LYS A 502 -24.37 78.17 46.30
C LYS A 502 -25.26 77.01 45.88
N GLU A 503 -24.69 76.00 45.22
CA GLU A 503 -25.41 74.76 44.87
C GLU A 503 -25.79 73.95 46.12
N VAL A 504 -24.90 73.86 47.13
CA VAL A 504 -25.21 73.24 48.44
C VAL A 504 -26.29 74.02 49.21
N GLU A 505 -26.20 75.36 49.24
CA GLU A 505 -27.19 76.21 49.91
C GLU A 505 -28.60 76.03 49.31
N LEU A 506 -28.70 75.98 47.97
CA LEU A 506 -29.95 75.70 47.26
C LEU A 506 -30.48 74.29 47.56
N SER A 507 -29.62 73.28 47.66
CA SER A 507 -30.02 71.92 48.05
C SER A 507 -30.62 71.86 49.45
N LEU A 508 -30.00 72.54 50.42
CA LEU A 508 -30.48 72.58 51.81
C LEU A 508 -31.76 73.40 52.00
N THR A 509 -31.93 74.50 51.26
CA THR A 509 -33.06 75.44 51.44
C THR A 509 -34.26 75.13 50.55
N GLN A 510 -34.08 74.43 49.43
CA GLN A 510 -35.13 74.16 48.44
C GLN A 510 -35.35 72.67 48.16
N GLY A 511 -34.60 71.77 48.82
CA GLY A 511 -34.72 70.32 48.63
C GLY A 511 -34.28 69.82 47.26
N LYS A 512 -33.53 70.64 46.49
CA LYS A 512 -33.03 70.27 45.18
C LYS A 512 -31.88 69.24 45.33
N PRO A 513 -31.86 68.13 44.59
CA PRO A 513 -30.71 67.24 44.55
C PRO A 513 -29.43 67.99 44.16
N PHE A 514 -28.35 67.70 44.87
CA PHE A 514 -27.00 68.16 44.55
C PHE A 514 -26.46 67.27 43.43
N ASP A 515 -25.99 67.85 42.33
CA ASP A 515 -25.40 67.14 41.18
C ASP A 515 -24.48 68.11 40.45
N THR A 516 -23.17 67.97 40.65
CA THR A 516 -22.20 68.98 40.22
C THR A 516 -20.80 68.42 39.97
N GLU A 517 -20.19 68.81 38.85
CA GLU A 517 -18.78 68.57 38.52
C GLU A 517 -17.94 69.77 38.97
N TYR A 518 -16.86 69.55 39.73
CA TYR A 518 -15.93 70.59 40.20
C TYR A 518 -14.51 70.05 40.33
N ARG A 519 -13.53 70.94 40.44
CA ARG A 519 -12.11 70.55 40.52
C ARG A 519 -11.57 70.69 41.95
N ILE A 520 -10.79 69.70 42.36
CA ILE A 520 -9.95 69.76 43.57
C ILE A 520 -8.48 69.67 43.17
N PHE A 521 -7.58 70.18 44.02
CA PHE A 521 -6.15 70.04 43.81
C PHE A 521 -5.60 68.80 44.53
N SER A 522 -5.11 67.81 43.77
CA SER A 522 -4.42 66.66 44.33
C SER A 522 -3.07 67.10 44.89
N LYS A 523 -2.87 66.87 46.19
CA LYS A 523 -1.64 67.22 46.91
C LYS A 523 -0.57 66.14 46.75
N THR A 524 -0.97 64.92 46.43
CA THR A 524 -0.07 63.78 46.15
C THR A 524 0.35 63.68 44.69
N GLU A 525 -0.54 63.97 43.73
CA GLU A 525 -0.25 63.94 42.29
C GLU A 525 0.13 65.32 41.72
N ASN A 526 0.07 66.38 42.53
CA ASN A 526 0.34 67.77 42.16
C ASN A 526 -0.39 68.20 40.87
N SER A 527 -1.66 67.81 40.75
CA SER A 527 -2.47 67.97 39.55
C SER A 527 -3.95 68.18 39.86
N ILE A 528 -4.72 68.59 38.84
CA ILE A 528 -6.16 68.84 38.97
C ILE A 528 -6.92 67.53 38.81
N LYS A 529 -7.72 67.17 39.82
CA LYS A 529 -8.71 66.10 39.75
C LYS A 529 -10.09 66.69 39.49
N TRP A 530 -10.81 66.12 38.52
CA TRP A 530 -12.21 66.43 38.26
C TRP A 530 -13.09 65.51 39.08
N ILE A 531 -13.88 66.10 39.97
CA ILE A 531 -14.75 65.41 40.91
C ILE A 531 -16.20 65.63 40.50
N HIS A 532 -16.98 64.55 40.46
CA HIS A 532 -18.43 64.59 40.31
C HIS A 532 -19.05 64.22 41.66
N SER A 533 -19.84 65.11 42.25
CA SER A 533 -20.60 64.83 43.48
C SER A 533 -22.10 64.84 43.19
N LYS A 534 -22.81 63.86 43.75
CA LYS A 534 -24.27 63.80 43.79
C LYS A 534 -24.76 63.53 45.20
N GLY A 535 -25.93 64.07 45.57
CA GLY A 535 -26.57 63.74 46.85
C GLY A 535 -27.98 64.30 46.99
N GLU A 536 -28.75 63.70 47.89
CA GLU A 536 -30.13 64.08 48.21
C GLU A 536 -30.22 64.53 49.67
N VAL A 537 -31.17 65.42 49.96
CA VAL A 537 -31.40 65.98 51.30
C VAL A 537 -32.74 65.48 51.83
N PHE A 538 -32.73 64.94 53.05
CA PHE A 538 -33.88 64.44 53.78
C PHE A 538 -34.30 65.45 54.85
N PHE A 539 -35.61 65.63 55.00
CA PHE A 539 -36.23 66.64 55.85
C PHE A 539 -37.10 66.01 56.94
N ASP A 540 -37.28 66.70 58.07
CA ASP A 540 -38.19 66.29 59.14
C ASP A 540 -39.64 66.71 58.89
N ASN A 541 -40.51 66.33 59.83
CA ASN A 541 -41.95 66.65 59.82
C ASN A 541 -42.27 68.14 60.00
N GLN A 542 -41.27 69.02 60.22
CA GLN A 542 -41.39 70.47 60.20
C GLN A 542 -40.75 71.09 58.95
N ASN A 543 -40.39 70.25 57.98
CA ASN A 543 -39.74 70.59 56.71
C ASN A 543 -38.35 71.25 56.89
N LYS A 544 -37.64 70.90 57.97
CA LYS A 544 -36.24 71.28 58.22
C LYS A 544 -35.30 70.16 57.77
N PRO A 545 -34.17 70.43 57.09
CA PRO A 545 -33.24 69.39 56.66
C PRO A 545 -32.54 68.73 57.86
N ILE A 546 -32.41 67.40 57.84
CA ILE A 546 -31.86 66.59 58.94
C ILE A 546 -30.69 65.68 58.54
N LEU A 547 -30.70 65.17 57.32
CA LEU A 547 -29.68 64.27 56.78
C LEU A 547 -29.46 64.65 55.30
N ALA A 548 -28.23 64.60 54.79
CA ALA A 548 -27.98 64.57 53.36
C ALA A 548 -27.05 63.39 53.02
N ALA A 549 -27.38 62.59 52.02
CA ALA A 549 -26.59 61.40 51.66
C ALA A 549 -26.30 61.38 50.16
N GLY A 550 -25.14 60.85 49.78
CA GLY A 550 -24.71 60.91 48.39
C GLY A 550 -23.43 60.15 48.05
N THR A 551 -22.97 60.39 46.83
CA THR A 551 -21.83 59.72 46.18
C THR A 551 -20.87 60.73 45.57
N ILE A 552 -19.57 60.43 45.61
CA ILE A 552 -18.51 61.23 44.98
C ILE A 552 -17.63 60.33 44.12
N GLN A 553 -17.33 60.76 42.89
CA GLN A 553 -16.51 60.03 41.91
C GLN A 553 -15.42 60.93 41.30
N ASP A 554 -14.24 60.39 41.01
CA ASP A 554 -13.24 61.03 40.15
C ASP A 554 -13.51 60.70 38.68
N ILE A 555 -13.74 61.72 37.86
CA ILE A 555 -14.05 61.59 36.42
C ILE A 555 -12.89 62.00 35.50
N THR A 556 -11.69 62.23 36.04
CA THR A 556 -10.53 62.76 35.31
C THR A 556 -10.13 61.92 34.09
N LEU A 557 -10.32 60.60 34.14
CA LEU A 557 -10.02 59.69 33.02
C LEU A 557 -10.90 59.98 31.78
N ARG A 558 -12.20 60.26 31.98
CA ARG A 558 -13.16 60.58 30.90
C ARG A 558 -12.68 61.75 30.05
N LYS A 559 -12.12 62.79 30.68
CA LYS A 559 -11.56 63.96 29.99
C LYS A 559 -10.23 63.72 29.28
N LYS A 560 -9.46 62.70 29.67
CA LYS A 560 -8.26 62.28 28.92
C LYS A 560 -8.60 61.48 27.64
N THR A 561 -9.76 60.82 27.60
CA THR A 561 -10.23 60.07 26.43
C THR A 561 -10.65 61.00 25.27
N GLU A 562 -11.21 62.17 25.57
CA GLU A 562 -11.65 63.16 24.57
C GLU A 562 -10.48 63.67 23.70
N GLU A 563 -9.31 63.96 24.29
CA GLU A 563 -8.10 64.41 23.56
C GLU A 563 -7.43 63.27 22.76
N ALA A 564 -7.56 62.01 23.20
CA ALA A 564 -6.96 60.86 22.51
C ALA A 564 -7.57 60.63 21.11
N LEU A 565 -8.82 61.07 20.89
CA LEU A 565 -9.50 60.99 19.59
C LEU A 565 -8.80 61.85 18.53
N ARG A 566 -8.42 63.09 18.88
CA ARG A 566 -7.72 64.04 18.00
C ARG A 566 -6.40 63.48 17.46
N ILE A 567 -5.68 62.74 18.31
CA ILE A 567 -4.40 62.07 17.95
C ILE A 567 -4.62 60.88 16.99
N SER A 568 -5.84 60.36 16.88
CA SER A 568 -6.16 59.28 15.93
C SER A 568 -6.26 59.79 14.48
N GLU A 569 -6.74 61.01 14.28
CA GLU A 569 -6.93 61.62 12.95
C GLU A 569 -5.58 61.89 12.27
N GLU A 570 -4.60 62.38 13.02
CA GLU A 570 -3.22 62.60 12.54
C GLU A 570 -2.54 61.30 12.07
N LYS A 571 -2.79 60.18 12.78
CA LYS A 571 -2.25 58.85 12.43
C LYS A 571 -2.87 58.29 11.14
N TYR A 572 -4.17 58.46 10.96
CA TYR A 572 -4.90 58.03 9.77
C TYR A 572 -4.32 58.65 8.49
N ALA A 573 -4.06 59.96 8.48
CA ALA A 573 -3.51 60.67 7.33
C ALA A 573 -2.07 60.23 6.96
N ALA A 574 -1.30 59.70 7.92
CA ALA A 574 0.02 59.14 7.67
C ALA A 574 -0.06 57.74 7.01
N PHE A 575 -0.98 56.89 7.49
CA PHE A 575 -1.16 55.51 7.00
C PHE A 575 -1.44 55.45 5.49
N VAL A 576 -2.45 56.18 5.00
CA VAL A 576 -2.86 56.14 3.58
C VAL A 576 -1.71 56.52 2.63
N ARG A 577 -0.87 57.48 3.04
CA ARG A 577 0.26 57.98 2.24
C ARG A 577 1.48 57.06 2.23
N GLN A 578 1.66 56.25 3.28
CA GLN A 578 2.84 55.39 3.44
C GLN A 578 2.55 53.91 3.11
N SER A 579 1.29 53.53 2.88
CA SER A 579 0.94 52.17 2.47
C SER A 579 1.60 51.77 1.15
N SER A 580 2.09 50.52 1.11
CA SER A 580 2.60 49.85 -0.10
C SER A 580 1.51 49.26 -0.99
N GLU A 581 0.25 49.29 -0.56
CA GLU A 581 -0.91 48.87 -1.35
C GLU A 581 -1.48 50.04 -2.16
N ALA A 582 -2.13 49.76 -3.28
CA ALA A 582 -2.81 50.78 -4.06
C ALA A 582 -4.15 51.14 -3.41
N ILE A 583 -4.19 52.22 -2.63
CA ILE A 583 -5.39 52.70 -1.92
C ILE A 583 -6.04 53.86 -2.67
N CYS A 584 -7.37 53.82 -2.80
CA CYS A 584 -8.19 54.91 -3.30
C CYS A 584 -9.49 55.08 -2.50
N LEU A 585 -10.07 56.28 -2.56
CA LEU A 585 -11.41 56.60 -2.11
C LEU A 585 -12.24 57.01 -3.33
N PHE A 586 -13.38 56.33 -3.51
CA PHE A 586 -14.44 56.77 -4.42
C PHE A 586 -15.53 57.48 -3.60
N GLU A 587 -15.96 58.65 -4.05
CA GLU A 587 -17.17 59.31 -3.55
C GLU A 587 -18.21 59.43 -4.66
N LEU A 588 -19.48 59.43 -4.27
CA LEU A 588 -20.63 59.40 -5.19
C LEU A 588 -21.17 60.81 -5.50
N GLY A 589 -20.24 61.74 -5.72
CA GLY A 589 -20.53 63.12 -6.13
C GLY A 589 -21.53 63.84 -5.22
N HIS A 590 -22.54 64.47 -5.81
CA HIS A 590 -23.56 65.25 -5.10
C HIS A 590 -24.79 64.45 -4.64
N GLN A 591 -24.87 63.13 -4.90
CA GLN A 591 -25.99 62.28 -4.46
C GLN A 591 -25.50 60.89 -4.04
N PRO A 592 -25.44 60.58 -2.73
CA PRO A 592 -25.09 59.24 -2.26
C PRO A 592 -26.14 58.21 -2.71
N LEU A 593 -25.67 57.01 -3.06
CA LEU A 593 -26.43 55.97 -3.74
C LEU A 593 -27.39 55.26 -2.77
N ASP A 594 -28.66 55.17 -3.12
CA ASP A 594 -29.68 54.54 -2.27
C ASP A 594 -29.60 53.01 -2.37
N ILE A 595 -29.36 52.35 -1.23
CA ILE A 595 -29.11 50.90 -1.17
C ILE A 595 -30.37 50.06 -1.44
N ASN A 596 -31.55 50.68 -1.46
CA ASN A 596 -32.83 50.03 -1.72
C ASN A 596 -33.17 49.93 -3.21
N LEU A 597 -32.36 50.54 -4.10
CA LEU A 597 -32.54 50.44 -5.54
C LEU A 597 -32.21 49.01 -6.05
N PRO A 598 -32.80 48.55 -7.17
CA PRO A 598 -32.42 47.29 -7.79
C PRO A 598 -30.91 47.22 -8.06
N ILE A 599 -30.27 46.08 -7.77
CA ILE A 599 -28.81 45.93 -7.79
C ILE A 599 -28.19 46.38 -9.13
N GLU A 600 -28.84 46.10 -10.26
CA GLU A 600 -28.35 46.55 -11.58
C GLU A 600 -28.36 48.08 -11.72
N MET A 601 -29.40 48.77 -11.23
CA MET A 601 -29.45 50.24 -11.19
C MET A 601 -28.41 50.84 -10.24
N GLN A 602 -28.05 50.12 -9.17
CA GLN A 602 -26.94 50.54 -8.32
C GLN A 602 -25.60 50.40 -9.06
N ILE A 603 -25.38 49.31 -9.81
CA ILE A 603 -24.18 49.13 -10.64
C ILE A 603 -24.11 50.21 -11.73
N ASP A 604 -25.24 50.56 -12.36
CA ASP A 604 -25.34 51.71 -13.28
C ASP A 604 -24.87 53.00 -12.60
N LEU A 605 -25.45 53.34 -11.44
CA LEU A 605 -25.13 54.57 -10.71
C LEU A 605 -23.69 54.61 -10.18
N LEU A 606 -23.10 53.46 -9.79
CA LEU A 606 -21.68 53.35 -9.48
C LEU A 606 -20.83 53.69 -10.70
N TYR A 607 -21.10 53.07 -11.86
CA TYR A 607 -20.36 53.35 -13.11
C TYR A 607 -20.48 54.80 -13.57
N GLU A 608 -21.66 55.40 -13.40
CA GLU A 608 -21.94 56.78 -13.83
C GLU A 608 -21.41 57.84 -12.87
N ASN A 609 -21.42 57.61 -11.55
CA ASN A 609 -21.26 58.68 -10.55
C ASN A 609 -20.11 58.48 -9.54
N ALA A 610 -19.55 57.27 -9.42
CA ALA A 610 -18.40 57.07 -8.54
C ALA A 610 -17.14 57.68 -9.17
N VAL A 611 -16.59 58.71 -8.50
CA VAL A 611 -15.35 59.40 -8.89
C VAL A 611 -14.28 59.20 -7.83
N ILE A 612 -13.03 59.05 -8.26
CA ILE A 612 -11.87 59.03 -7.35
C ILE A 612 -11.71 60.44 -6.76
N THR A 613 -11.76 60.57 -5.44
CA THR A 613 -11.53 61.86 -4.74
C THR A 613 -10.20 61.88 -3.97
N GLU A 614 -9.76 60.74 -3.44
CA GLU A 614 -8.40 60.56 -2.92
C GLU A 614 -7.78 59.27 -3.46
N CYS A 615 -6.47 59.23 -3.64
CA CYS A 615 -5.71 57.98 -3.81
C CYS A 615 -4.25 58.18 -3.41
N ASN A 616 -3.52 57.08 -3.17
CA ASN A 616 -2.09 57.13 -2.87
C ASN A 616 -1.23 56.96 -4.13
N LYS A 617 0.08 57.21 -4.01
CA LYS A 617 0.99 57.19 -5.17
C LYS A 617 1.11 55.79 -5.81
N VAL A 618 0.96 54.73 -5.02
CA VAL A 618 0.97 53.34 -5.51
C VAL A 618 -0.22 53.09 -6.45
N PHE A 619 -1.41 53.59 -6.08
CA PHE A 619 -2.60 53.50 -6.93
C PHE A 619 -2.45 54.26 -8.25
N ALA A 620 -1.88 55.46 -8.22
CA ALA A 620 -1.58 56.20 -9.45
C ALA A 620 -0.65 55.39 -10.38
N GLN A 621 0.47 54.92 -9.83
CA GLN A 621 1.50 54.20 -10.59
C GLN A 621 0.99 52.85 -11.13
N SER A 622 0.14 52.13 -10.40
CA SER A 622 -0.39 50.84 -10.86
C SER A 622 -1.26 50.97 -12.11
N HIS A 623 -1.94 52.11 -12.32
CA HIS A 623 -2.75 52.41 -13.50
C HIS A 623 -1.98 53.25 -14.56
N GLY A 624 -0.69 53.52 -14.37
CA GLY A 624 0.16 54.25 -15.33
C GLY A 624 0.17 55.78 -15.17
N TYR A 625 -0.28 56.31 -14.02
CA TYR A 625 -0.26 57.73 -13.68
C TYR A 625 0.94 58.07 -12.78
N ASN A 626 1.45 59.30 -12.89
CA ASN A 626 2.69 59.71 -12.20
C ASN A 626 2.42 60.24 -10.79
N GLU A 627 1.32 60.96 -10.60
CA GLU A 627 0.91 61.57 -9.33
C GLU A 627 -0.58 61.34 -9.06
N PRO A 628 -1.01 61.16 -7.79
CA PRO A 628 -2.42 60.94 -7.42
C PRO A 628 -3.39 61.97 -8.00
N SER A 629 -2.98 63.24 -8.05
CA SER A 629 -3.79 64.35 -8.58
C SER A 629 -4.11 64.24 -10.07
N GLU A 630 -3.41 63.40 -10.84
CA GLU A 630 -3.81 63.09 -12.23
C GLU A 630 -5.08 62.20 -12.30
N MET A 631 -5.44 61.51 -11.21
CA MET A 631 -6.59 60.59 -11.16
C MET A 631 -7.84 61.15 -10.48
N TYR A 632 -7.74 62.30 -9.81
CA TYR A 632 -8.88 62.89 -9.11
C TYR A 632 -9.95 63.35 -10.10
N GLY A 633 -11.21 62.96 -9.85
CA GLY A 633 -12.33 63.19 -10.76
C GLY A 633 -12.48 62.17 -11.90
N ILE A 634 -11.56 61.20 -12.06
CA ILE A 634 -11.76 60.09 -12.99
C ILE A 634 -12.94 59.22 -12.48
N LYS A 635 -13.88 58.92 -13.38
CA LYS A 635 -15.02 58.04 -13.09
C LYS A 635 -14.58 56.57 -13.13
N ILE A 636 -15.13 55.75 -12.23
CA ILE A 636 -14.75 54.33 -12.13
C ILE A 636 -14.87 53.61 -13.49
N GLY A 637 -15.93 53.86 -14.27
CA GLY A 637 -16.13 53.25 -15.59
C GLY A 637 -15.10 53.59 -16.68
N GLN A 638 -14.18 54.53 -16.43
CA GLN A 638 -13.08 54.86 -17.35
C GLN A 638 -11.85 53.95 -17.12
N ILE A 639 -11.61 53.52 -15.88
CA ILE A 639 -10.57 52.53 -15.53
C ILE A 639 -11.13 51.11 -15.39
N PHE A 640 -12.45 50.97 -15.24
CA PHE A 640 -13.14 49.71 -14.95
C PHE A 640 -14.10 49.34 -16.10
N PRO A 641 -13.67 48.58 -17.11
CA PRO A 641 -14.51 48.22 -18.25
C PRO A 641 -15.78 47.46 -17.86
N ARG A 642 -16.93 48.05 -18.16
CA ARG A 642 -18.25 47.40 -18.00
C ARG A 642 -18.46 46.19 -18.94
N LEU A 643 -17.66 46.07 -20.00
CA LEU A 643 -17.71 44.93 -20.94
C LEU A 643 -17.07 43.65 -20.38
N ALA A 644 -16.24 43.75 -19.34
CA ALA A 644 -15.77 42.57 -18.60
C ALA A 644 -16.87 42.11 -17.64
N LYS A 645 -17.33 40.86 -17.79
CA LYS A 645 -18.43 40.31 -16.97
C LYS A 645 -18.03 40.16 -15.52
N GLU A 646 -16.75 39.89 -15.28
CA GLU A 646 -16.09 39.74 -13.99
C GLU A 646 -16.18 41.04 -13.19
N ASN A 647 -15.97 42.20 -13.83
CA ASN A 647 -16.11 43.52 -13.22
C ASN A 647 -17.55 43.82 -12.79
N VAL A 648 -18.53 43.40 -13.60
CA VAL A 648 -19.95 43.59 -13.28
C VAL A 648 -20.36 42.66 -12.13
N GLU A 649 -19.94 41.39 -12.13
CA GLU A 649 -20.21 40.49 -10.99
C GLU A 649 -19.43 40.89 -9.73
N TYR A 650 -18.26 41.55 -9.85
CA TYR A 650 -17.55 42.13 -8.71
C TYR A 650 -18.36 43.22 -8.01
N LEU A 651 -18.86 44.23 -8.76
CA LEU A 651 -19.72 45.27 -8.18
C LEU A 651 -21.06 44.69 -7.69
N ARG A 652 -21.60 43.69 -8.39
CA ARG A 652 -22.79 42.93 -7.94
C ARG A 652 -22.52 42.18 -6.62
N SER A 653 -21.32 41.62 -6.45
CA SER A 653 -20.89 40.93 -5.24
C SER A 653 -20.71 41.91 -4.08
N PHE A 654 -20.03 43.04 -4.32
CA PHE A 654 -19.90 44.15 -3.38
C PHE A 654 -21.28 44.58 -2.83
N ILE A 655 -22.27 44.84 -3.69
CA ILE A 655 -23.63 45.20 -3.25
C ILE A 655 -24.32 44.05 -2.48
N LYS A 656 -24.16 42.79 -2.92
CA LYS A 656 -24.73 41.61 -2.22
C LYS A 656 -24.09 41.33 -0.86
N THR A 657 -22.84 41.74 -0.64
CA THR A 657 -22.04 41.49 0.57
C THR A 657 -22.04 42.68 1.54
N ASP A 658 -23.19 43.38 1.60
CA ASP A 658 -23.42 44.59 2.41
C ASP A 658 -22.31 45.65 2.21
N TYR A 659 -21.94 45.87 0.96
CA TYR A 659 -20.90 46.81 0.54
C TYR A 659 -19.53 46.54 1.18
N ASN A 660 -19.21 45.27 1.46
CA ASN A 660 -17.90 44.86 1.93
C ASN A 660 -17.41 43.62 1.19
N VAL A 661 -16.44 43.80 0.29
CA VAL A 661 -15.85 42.72 -0.50
C VAL A 661 -14.33 42.80 -0.42
N ALA A 662 -13.67 41.64 -0.33
CA ALA A 662 -12.22 41.54 -0.29
C ALA A 662 -11.72 40.39 -1.17
N GLY A 663 -10.57 40.59 -1.81
CA GLY A 663 -9.89 39.53 -2.55
C GLY A 663 -10.62 39.02 -3.80
N ILE A 664 -11.38 39.85 -4.52
CA ILE A 664 -11.99 39.46 -5.80
C ILE A 664 -11.22 40.08 -6.97
N GLU A 665 -11.08 39.28 -8.02
CA GLU A 665 -10.30 39.59 -9.20
C GLU A 665 -11.08 40.40 -10.24
N THR A 666 -10.42 41.37 -10.86
CA THR A 666 -11.01 42.28 -11.83
C THR A 666 -10.07 42.57 -13.00
N LYS A 667 -10.62 43.07 -14.11
CA LYS A 667 -9.91 43.40 -15.35
C LYS A 667 -10.00 44.91 -15.60
N GLU A 668 -8.91 45.64 -15.42
CA GLU A 668 -8.92 47.12 -15.44
C GLU A 668 -8.06 47.68 -16.57
N LEU A 669 -8.32 48.93 -16.99
CA LEU A 669 -7.55 49.64 -17.99
C LEU A 669 -6.48 50.53 -17.36
N SER A 670 -5.27 50.41 -17.89
CA SER A 670 -4.16 51.33 -17.68
C SER A 670 -4.27 52.58 -18.58
N LYS A 671 -3.55 53.66 -18.25
CA LYS A 671 -3.50 54.95 -18.98
C LYS A 671 -3.11 54.82 -20.46
N ASP A 672 -2.47 53.70 -20.83
CA ASP A 672 -2.08 53.34 -22.21
C ASP A 672 -3.12 52.47 -22.96
N GLY A 673 -4.23 52.12 -22.31
CA GLY A 673 -5.27 51.24 -22.86
C GLY A 673 -4.98 49.75 -22.72
N SER A 674 -3.90 49.34 -22.05
CA SER A 674 -3.64 47.92 -21.76
C SER A 674 -4.56 47.39 -20.64
N ILE A 675 -4.95 46.12 -20.74
CA ILE A 675 -5.74 45.43 -19.71
C ILE A 675 -4.78 44.83 -18.66
N LYS A 676 -5.05 45.14 -17.40
CA LYS A 676 -4.40 44.58 -16.21
C LYS A 676 -5.38 43.77 -15.37
N TYR A 677 -4.84 42.88 -14.55
CA TYR A 677 -5.60 42.13 -13.55
C TYR A 677 -5.28 42.64 -12.16
N PHE A 678 -6.31 43.00 -11.40
CA PHE A 678 -6.17 43.45 -10.02
C PHE A 678 -6.98 42.57 -9.07
N LEU A 679 -6.37 42.22 -7.95
CA LEU A 679 -7.05 41.69 -6.78
C LEU A 679 -7.55 42.89 -5.97
N ASN A 680 -8.87 43.05 -5.92
CA ASN A 680 -9.52 44.22 -5.35
C ASN A 680 -10.29 43.89 -4.08
N SER A 681 -10.30 44.85 -3.17
CA SER A 681 -11.19 44.94 -2.03
C SER A 681 -11.89 46.30 -2.05
N LEU A 682 -13.19 46.34 -1.79
CA LEU A 682 -13.97 47.56 -1.62
C LEU A 682 -14.77 47.50 -0.31
N ILE A 683 -14.67 48.55 0.51
CA ILE A 683 -15.44 48.73 1.73
C ILE A 683 -16.23 50.03 1.63
N GLY A 684 -17.55 49.90 1.61
CA GLY A 684 -18.51 50.99 1.58
C GLY A 684 -18.73 51.59 2.97
N SER A 685 -18.95 52.89 3.03
CA SER A 685 -19.51 53.56 4.21
C SER A 685 -20.96 53.93 3.91
N ILE A 686 -21.88 53.31 4.65
CA ILE A 686 -23.33 53.46 4.50
C ILE A 686 -23.83 54.39 5.61
N GLU A 687 -24.51 55.47 5.23
CA GLU A 687 -25.16 56.40 6.16
C GLU A 687 -26.63 56.56 5.75
N ASN A 688 -27.57 56.40 6.69
CA ASN A 688 -29.01 56.57 6.45
C ASN A 688 -29.55 55.80 5.23
N SER A 689 -29.16 54.52 5.09
CA SER A 689 -29.48 53.65 3.94
C SER A 689 -28.96 54.16 2.59
N LYS A 690 -27.87 54.94 2.59
CA LYS A 690 -27.19 55.37 1.36
C LYS A 690 -25.68 55.11 1.45
N LEU A 691 -25.13 54.58 0.38
CA LEU A 691 -23.69 54.44 0.18
C LEU A 691 -23.11 55.82 -0.13
N VAL A 692 -22.28 56.35 0.77
CA VAL A 692 -21.69 57.69 0.66
C VAL A 692 -20.27 57.63 0.10
N ARG A 693 -19.49 56.67 0.59
CA ARG A 693 -18.06 56.48 0.29
C ARG A 693 -17.76 55.03 -0.03
N VAL A 694 -16.74 54.78 -0.84
CA VAL A 694 -16.16 53.45 -1.01
C VAL A 694 -14.64 53.51 -0.98
N TRP A 695 -14.04 52.87 0.02
CA TRP A 695 -12.60 52.66 0.09
C TRP A 695 -12.19 51.45 -0.74
N GLY A 696 -11.26 51.65 -1.68
CA GLY A 696 -10.67 50.59 -2.49
C GLY A 696 -9.22 50.33 -2.10
N ALA A 697 -8.88 49.05 -1.90
CA ALA A 697 -7.51 48.57 -1.82
C ALA A 697 -7.26 47.57 -2.96
N LYS A 698 -6.16 47.74 -3.70
CA LYS A 698 -5.85 46.94 -4.89
C LYS A 698 -4.43 46.40 -4.88
N GLN A 699 -4.25 45.24 -5.52
CA GLN A 699 -2.95 44.63 -5.80
C GLN A 699 -2.89 44.21 -7.29
N ASP A 700 -1.84 44.63 -8.02
CA ASP A 700 -1.64 44.24 -9.42
C ASP A 700 -1.18 42.77 -9.49
N ILE A 701 -2.11 41.89 -9.88
CA ILE A 701 -1.89 40.44 -10.04
C ILE A 701 -1.69 40.03 -11.50
N SER A 702 -1.47 40.98 -12.42
CA SER A 702 -1.32 40.71 -13.87
C SER A 702 -0.20 39.69 -14.15
N LYS A 703 0.88 39.72 -13.35
CA LYS A 703 1.97 38.73 -13.41
C LYS A 703 1.53 37.35 -12.88
N LEU A 704 0.72 37.33 -11.83
CA LEU A 704 0.25 36.10 -11.17
C LEU A 704 -0.70 35.32 -12.09
N LYS A 705 -1.64 36.01 -12.74
CA LYS A 705 -2.62 35.39 -13.66
C LYS A 705 -1.97 34.74 -14.87
N LYS A 706 -0.96 35.39 -15.45
CA LYS A 706 -0.18 34.82 -16.56
C LYS A 706 0.47 33.49 -16.17
N VAL A 707 1.03 33.42 -14.96
CA VAL A 707 1.63 32.18 -14.40
C VAL A 707 0.57 31.13 -14.07
N GLU A 708 -0.61 31.52 -13.58
CA GLU A 708 -1.69 30.57 -13.26
C GLU A 708 -2.24 29.86 -14.51
N ASP A 709 -2.47 30.59 -15.61
CA ASP A 709 -2.94 29.98 -16.86
C ASP A 709 -1.86 29.08 -17.51
N GLU A 710 -0.58 29.45 -17.38
CA GLU A 710 0.56 28.61 -17.77
C GLU A 710 0.60 27.30 -16.95
N ILE A 711 0.43 27.38 -15.62
CA ILE A 711 0.32 26.21 -14.72
C ILE A 711 -0.91 25.34 -15.05
N ARG A 712 -2.08 25.94 -15.34
CA ARG A 712 -3.31 25.19 -15.63
C ARG A 712 -3.18 24.37 -16.91
N SER A 713 -2.54 24.93 -17.94
CA SER A 713 -2.20 24.24 -19.19
C SER A 713 -1.23 23.07 -18.95
N LEU A 714 -0.17 23.30 -18.16
CA LEU A 714 0.82 22.28 -17.81
C LEU A 714 0.21 21.09 -17.04
N ASN A 715 -0.65 21.36 -16.06
CA ASN A 715 -1.32 20.33 -15.26
C ASN A 715 -2.22 19.41 -16.11
N GLN A 716 -2.95 19.96 -17.08
CA GLN A 716 -3.79 19.15 -17.98
C GLN A 716 -2.96 18.17 -18.83
N ARG A 717 -1.79 18.62 -19.31
CA ARG A 717 -0.83 17.77 -20.04
C ARG A 717 -0.24 16.69 -19.14
N LEU A 718 0.08 17.03 -17.88
CA LEU A 718 0.62 16.07 -16.90
C LEU A 718 -0.38 14.94 -16.59
N HIS A 719 -1.68 15.23 -16.45
CA HIS A 719 -2.70 14.20 -16.24
C HIS A 719 -2.79 13.21 -17.42
N LEU A 720 -2.80 13.70 -18.66
CA LEU A 720 -2.79 12.83 -19.85
C LEU A 720 -1.54 11.93 -19.94
N LEU A 721 -0.41 12.37 -19.37
CA LEU A 721 0.82 11.58 -19.32
C LEU A 721 0.73 10.46 -18.29
N ILE A 722 0.12 10.71 -17.13
CA ILE A 722 -0.11 9.71 -16.08
C ILE A 722 -1.01 8.58 -16.61
N ASP A 723 -2.12 8.92 -17.28
CA ASP A 723 -3.03 7.93 -17.89
C ASP A 723 -2.33 7.05 -18.94
N ALA A 724 -1.41 7.65 -19.72
CA ALA A 724 -0.62 6.95 -20.70
C ALA A 724 0.31 5.90 -20.07
N ILE A 725 1.00 6.27 -18.99
CA ILE A 725 1.90 5.40 -18.23
C ILE A 725 1.13 4.23 -17.60
N GLN A 726 -0.08 4.47 -17.08
CA GLN A 726 -0.94 3.42 -16.54
C GLN A 726 -1.36 2.42 -17.63
N ASN A 727 -1.84 2.91 -18.77
CA ASN A 727 -2.27 2.07 -19.90
C ASN A 727 -1.13 1.17 -20.39
N LEU A 728 0.07 1.75 -20.54
CA LEU A 728 1.30 1.04 -20.85
C LEU A 728 1.58 -0.07 -19.82
N SER A 729 1.61 0.23 -18.53
CA SER A 729 1.90 -0.76 -17.47
C SER A 729 0.97 -1.98 -17.43
N THR A 730 -0.25 -1.87 -18.00
CA THR A 730 -1.22 -2.97 -18.09
C THR A 730 -1.11 -3.80 -19.38
N SER A 731 -0.27 -3.40 -20.33
CA SER A 731 -0.11 -4.06 -21.62
C SER A 731 0.60 -5.41 -21.50
N GLN A 732 0.01 -6.47 -22.06
CA GLN A 732 0.57 -7.83 -21.98
C GLN A 732 1.41 -8.21 -23.21
N ASN A 733 1.44 -7.37 -24.24
CA ASN A 733 2.23 -7.57 -25.45
C ASN A 733 2.54 -6.25 -26.16
N MET A 734 3.50 -6.30 -27.09
CA MET A 734 4.02 -5.15 -27.84
C MET A 734 2.94 -4.34 -28.59
N ASN A 735 1.87 -4.98 -29.09
CA ASN A 735 0.86 -4.28 -29.90
C ASN A 735 -0.12 -3.46 -29.06
N ASP A 736 -0.22 -3.72 -27.76
CA ASP A 736 -1.03 -2.93 -26.83
C ASP A 736 -0.28 -1.65 -26.44
N VAL A 737 0.99 -1.82 -26.05
CA VAL A 737 1.97 -0.74 -25.82
C VAL A 737 1.95 0.28 -26.96
N ILE A 738 2.12 -0.20 -28.19
CA ILE A 738 2.21 0.65 -29.39
C ILE A 738 0.94 1.45 -29.64
N ARG A 739 -0.24 0.84 -29.45
CA ARG A 739 -1.53 1.51 -29.63
C ARG A 739 -1.77 2.58 -28.57
N ALA A 740 -1.40 2.32 -27.32
CA ALA A 740 -1.49 3.31 -26.24
C ALA A 740 -0.61 4.53 -26.55
N ILE A 741 0.66 4.32 -26.94
CA ILE A 741 1.62 5.40 -27.21
C ILE A 741 1.09 6.38 -28.25
N ASN A 742 0.63 5.88 -29.40
CA ASN A 742 0.09 6.73 -30.48
C ASN A 742 -1.14 7.54 -30.05
N PHE A 743 -1.98 6.98 -29.18
CA PHE A 743 -3.14 7.69 -28.66
C PHE A 743 -2.73 8.86 -27.75
N TYR A 744 -1.93 8.59 -26.71
CA TYR A 744 -1.57 9.62 -25.74
C TYR A 744 -0.57 10.64 -26.29
N ALA A 745 0.41 10.22 -27.09
CA ALA A 745 1.38 11.12 -27.72
C ALA A 745 0.70 12.20 -28.58
N ARG A 746 -0.38 11.83 -29.28
CA ARG A 746 -1.18 12.76 -30.06
C ARG A 746 -1.91 13.80 -29.19
N GLN A 747 -2.50 13.37 -28.08
CA GLN A 747 -3.25 14.27 -27.18
C GLN A 747 -2.33 15.22 -26.40
N LEU A 748 -1.20 14.71 -25.88
CA LEU A 748 -0.29 15.42 -24.98
C LEU A 748 0.21 16.77 -25.50
N VAL A 749 0.49 16.85 -26.80
CA VAL A 749 1.03 18.05 -27.47
C VAL A 749 0.08 18.60 -28.55
N ASN A 750 -1.17 18.13 -28.51
CA ASN A 750 -2.28 18.45 -29.42
C ASN A 750 -1.86 18.39 -30.91
N SER A 751 -1.63 17.18 -31.42
CA SER A 751 -1.20 16.94 -32.81
C SER A 751 -2.27 16.32 -33.71
N ASP A 752 -2.12 16.53 -35.01
CA ASP A 752 -3.04 16.04 -36.03
C ASP A 752 -2.79 14.55 -36.36
N CYS A 753 -1.55 14.09 -36.17
CA CYS A 753 -1.14 12.68 -36.23
C CYS A 753 -0.07 12.38 -35.17
N SER A 754 -0.08 11.15 -34.65
CA SER A 754 1.09 10.50 -34.06
C SER A 754 1.21 9.06 -34.56
N SER A 755 2.43 8.57 -34.77
CA SER A 755 2.69 7.22 -35.28
C SER A 755 3.94 6.59 -34.67
N PHE A 756 3.89 5.28 -34.47
CA PHE A 756 4.94 4.52 -33.81
C PHE A 756 5.74 3.75 -34.85
N PHE A 757 6.99 4.15 -35.01
CA PHE A 757 7.92 3.44 -35.86
C PHE A 757 8.75 2.49 -35.01
N ILE A 758 8.89 1.25 -35.49
CA ILE A 758 9.99 0.36 -35.12
C ILE A 758 10.98 0.40 -36.28
N GLN A 759 12.26 0.43 -35.96
CA GLN A 759 13.31 0.14 -36.90
C GLN A 759 13.42 -1.38 -37.11
N GLU A 760 13.17 -1.81 -38.35
CA GLU A 760 13.44 -3.15 -38.83
C GLU A 760 14.58 -3.05 -39.88
N GLY A 761 15.82 -3.30 -39.45
CA GLY A 761 17.01 -3.05 -40.27
C GLY A 761 17.09 -1.59 -40.71
N ASP A 762 17.33 -1.34 -41.99
CA ASP A 762 17.40 0.01 -42.56
C ASP A 762 16.02 0.56 -42.94
N SER A 763 14.94 0.02 -42.36
CA SER A 763 13.58 0.49 -42.57
C SER A 763 12.90 0.93 -41.28
N CYS A 764 12.30 2.12 -41.33
CA CYS A 764 11.33 2.57 -40.33
C CYS A 764 9.98 1.93 -40.71
N PHE A 765 9.62 0.84 -40.04
CA PHE A 765 8.30 0.26 -40.13
C PHE A 765 7.35 1.05 -39.22
N CYS A 766 6.38 1.76 -39.80
CA CYS A 766 5.27 2.30 -39.03
C CYS A 766 4.34 1.14 -38.64
N VAL A 767 4.45 0.71 -37.39
CA VAL A 767 3.65 -0.41 -36.86
C VAL A 767 2.19 0.00 -36.73
N ASP A 768 1.97 1.23 -36.25
CA ASP A 768 0.65 1.79 -36.02
C ASP A 768 0.68 3.33 -36.04
N GLU A 769 -0.48 3.93 -36.28
CA GLU A 769 -0.70 5.37 -36.38
C GLU A 769 -2.09 5.75 -35.85
N ASN A 770 -2.14 6.89 -35.14
CA ASN A 770 -3.36 7.58 -34.77
C ASN A 770 -3.39 8.96 -35.44
N SER A 771 -4.31 9.17 -36.37
CA SER A 771 -4.48 10.41 -37.13
C SER A 771 -5.95 10.58 -37.55
N ILE A 772 -6.28 11.67 -38.25
CA ILE A 772 -7.60 11.85 -38.87
C ILE A 772 -7.74 11.01 -40.14
N GLU A 773 -6.65 10.86 -40.89
CA GLU A 773 -6.52 9.99 -42.06
C GLU A 773 -5.12 9.34 -42.01
N PRO A 774 -5.00 7.98 -42.00
CA PRO A 774 -3.71 7.31 -41.82
C PRO A 774 -2.83 7.41 -43.06
N ILE A 775 -1.63 7.97 -42.89
CA ILE A 775 -0.65 8.18 -43.97
C ILE A 775 0.45 7.11 -43.96
N TRP A 776 0.82 6.62 -42.77
CA TRP A 776 2.03 5.85 -42.52
C TRP A 776 1.76 4.41 -42.11
N LYS A 777 0.62 4.11 -41.47
CA LYS A 777 0.32 2.78 -40.89
C LYS A 777 0.61 1.62 -41.84
N GLY A 778 1.50 0.72 -41.43
CA GLY A 778 1.91 -0.45 -42.21
C GLY A 778 3.00 -0.20 -43.26
N MET A 779 3.49 1.04 -43.43
CA MET A 779 4.54 1.37 -44.40
C MET A 779 5.95 1.12 -43.84
N ARG A 780 6.85 0.61 -44.70
CA ARG A 780 8.29 0.46 -44.44
C ARG A 780 9.11 1.49 -45.22
N ILE A 781 9.22 2.70 -44.66
CA ILE A 781 10.06 3.78 -45.19
C ILE A 781 11.54 3.38 -44.99
N GLN A 782 12.48 3.70 -45.88
CA GLN A 782 13.90 3.54 -45.49
C GLN A 782 14.25 4.54 -44.43
N ILE A 783 15.18 4.16 -43.55
CA ILE A 783 15.81 5.03 -42.57
C ILE A 783 16.41 6.24 -43.32
N GLU A 784 17.22 6.05 -44.37
CA GLU A 784 17.76 7.12 -45.23
C GLU A 784 16.73 8.11 -45.82
N SER A 785 15.47 7.69 -45.93
CA SER A 785 14.35 8.48 -46.50
C SER A 785 13.33 8.94 -45.45
N CYS A 786 13.50 8.56 -44.19
CA CYS A 786 12.55 8.77 -43.12
C CYS A 786 13.17 9.72 -42.10
N ILE A 787 12.47 10.80 -41.75
CA ILE A 787 12.98 11.76 -40.77
C ILE A 787 13.17 11.18 -39.36
N CYS A 788 12.53 10.04 -39.03
CA CYS A 788 12.78 9.28 -37.80
C CYS A 788 14.23 8.74 -37.73
N ASN A 789 14.88 8.59 -38.88
CA ASN A 789 16.32 8.34 -38.97
C ASN A 789 17.16 9.49 -38.44
N ASN A 790 16.69 10.69 -38.15
CA ASN A 790 17.54 11.60 -37.38
C ASN A 790 17.41 11.35 -35.86
N VAL A 791 16.38 10.60 -35.41
CA VAL A 791 16.02 10.37 -34.00
C VAL A 791 16.59 9.09 -33.41
N TYR A 792 16.36 7.93 -34.05
CA TYR A 792 17.09 6.68 -33.75
C TYR A 792 18.60 6.89 -33.71
N MET A 793 18.99 7.92 -34.42
CA MET A 793 20.31 8.15 -34.90
C MET A 793 20.97 9.13 -33.92
N LYS A 794 20.46 10.34 -33.68
CA LYS A 794 21.08 11.23 -32.67
C LYS A 794 20.77 10.82 -31.22
N ASN A 795 19.85 9.87 -31.00
CA ASN A 795 19.23 9.52 -29.72
C ASN A 795 18.68 10.75 -28.96
N THR A 796 18.38 11.81 -29.71
CA THR A 796 17.69 13.02 -29.27
C THR A 796 16.47 13.24 -30.16
N PRO A 797 15.45 13.94 -29.66
CA PRO A 797 14.33 14.39 -30.47
C PRO A 797 14.76 15.19 -31.71
N VAL A 798 13.95 15.09 -32.77
CA VAL A 798 14.09 15.88 -33.99
C VAL A 798 12.88 16.78 -34.14
N ILE A 799 13.14 18.08 -34.15
CA ILE A 799 12.16 19.15 -34.16
C ILE A 799 12.21 19.86 -35.50
N ILE A 800 11.07 20.13 -36.12
CA ILE A 800 10.95 20.85 -37.39
C ILE A 800 9.74 21.78 -37.35
N GLU A 801 10.00 23.06 -37.20
CA GLU A 801 8.98 24.10 -37.00
C GLU A 801 8.32 24.54 -38.31
N ASP A 802 9.01 24.32 -39.44
CA ASP A 802 8.51 24.53 -40.80
C ASP A 802 9.11 23.53 -41.81
N VAL A 803 8.36 22.45 -42.09
CA VAL A 803 8.68 21.39 -43.05
C VAL A 803 8.81 21.88 -44.50
N SER A 804 8.31 23.08 -44.81
CA SER A 804 8.41 23.70 -46.14
C SER A 804 9.60 24.65 -46.32
N ALA A 805 10.16 25.18 -45.24
CA ALA A 805 11.37 26.02 -45.26
C ALA A 805 12.63 25.24 -44.85
N ASP A 806 12.50 24.22 -44.01
CA ASP A 806 13.57 23.28 -43.71
C ASP A 806 13.98 22.51 -44.98
N SER A 807 15.27 22.49 -45.28
CA SER A 807 15.80 21.97 -46.55
C SER A 807 16.01 20.46 -46.59
N ARG A 808 15.81 19.71 -45.50
CA ARG A 808 16.03 18.24 -45.44
C ARG A 808 15.22 17.47 -46.48
N ASN A 809 15.82 16.46 -47.09
CA ASN A 809 15.21 15.69 -48.19
C ASN A 809 14.30 14.56 -47.66
N GLU A 810 14.54 14.11 -46.42
CA GLU A 810 13.68 13.21 -45.65
C GLU A 810 12.26 13.79 -45.42
N LEU A 811 12.07 15.08 -45.73
CA LEU A 811 10.80 15.80 -45.67
C LEU A 811 10.04 15.83 -47.00
N ASP A 812 10.62 15.38 -48.12
CA ASP A 812 9.96 15.52 -49.42
C ASP A 812 8.66 14.73 -49.54
N MET A 813 8.46 13.67 -48.76
CA MET A 813 7.16 13.02 -48.66
C MET A 813 6.19 13.84 -47.80
N LEU A 814 6.65 14.30 -46.62
CA LEU A 814 5.89 15.11 -45.66
C LEU A 814 5.40 16.44 -46.26
N ARG A 815 6.23 17.14 -47.04
CA ARG A 815 5.89 18.37 -47.79
C ARG A 815 4.64 18.19 -48.68
N LYS A 816 4.35 16.97 -49.15
CA LYS A 816 3.20 16.62 -50.01
C LYS A 816 1.95 16.20 -49.23
N THR A 817 2.03 16.05 -47.91
CA THR A 817 0.91 15.74 -47.01
C THR A 817 0.32 17.01 -46.39
N PHE A 818 -0.65 16.90 -45.48
CA PHE A 818 -1.09 18.05 -44.67
C PHE A 818 0.02 18.61 -43.76
N ILE A 819 1.02 17.80 -43.39
CA ILE A 819 2.00 18.11 -42.33
C ILE A 819 2.87 19.31 -42.69
N LYS A 820 3.02 20.27 -41.77
CA LYS A 820 3.81 21.50 -41.90
C LYS A 820 4.80 21.74 -40.76
N SER A 821 4.62 21.11 -39.60
CA SER A 821 5.64 21.00 -38.56
C SER A 821 5.57 19.61 -37.91
N LEU A 822 6.67 19.16 -37.30
CA LEU A 822 6.74 17.84 -36.67
C LEU A 822 7.78 17.75 -35.54
N ALA A 823 7.55 16.80 -34.65
CA ALA A 823 8.49 16.34 -33.64
C ALA A 823 8.57 14.81 -33.71
N ILE A 824 9.76 14.23 -33.59
CA ILE A 824 9.92 12.78 -33.46
C ILE A 824 10.85 12.50 -32.28
N VAL A 825 10.56 11.48 -31.48
CA VAL A 825 11.16 11.23 -30.16
C VAL A 825 11.59 9.76 -30.00
N PRO A 826 12.77 9.43 -29.45
CA PRO A 826 13.26 8.06 -29.36
C PRO A 826 12.66 7.31 -28.15
N VAL A 827 12.35 6.03 -28.34
CA VAL A 827 11.82 5.11 -27.32
C VAL A 827 12.97 4.20 -26.88
N ARG A 828 13.67 4.64 -25.84
CA ARG A 828 14.90 4.03 -25.31
C ARG A 828 14.64 2.78 -24.46
N THR A 829 14.05 1.73 -25.06
CA THR A 829 13.94 0.40 -24.42
C THR A 829 15.32 -0.21 -24.24
N GLU A 830 15.42 -1.45 -23.76
CA GLU A 830 16.66 -2.20 -23.92
C GLU A 830 16.61 -3.43 -24.89
N VAL A 831 15.56 -3.74 -25.71
CA VAL A 831 15.73 -4.36 -27.09
C VAL A 831 14.61 -4.06 -28.12
N LEU A 832 14.50 -2.82 -28.58
CA LEU A 832 13.66 -2.41 -29.72
C LEU A 832 13.94 -0.97 -30.19
N ASN A 833 14.53 -0.74 -31.37
CA ASN A 833 14.76 0.64 -31.84
C ASN A 833 13.41 1.21 -32.26
N ALA A 834 12.84 2.07 -31.43
CA ALA A 834 11.51 2.61 -31.64
C ALA A 834 11.49 4.14 -31.52
N SER A 835 10.52 4.78 -32.19
CA SER A 835 10.33 6.23 -32.13
C SER A 835 8.86 6.62 -32.29
N ILE A 836 8.48 7.67 -31.57
CA ILE A 836 7.16 8.31 -31.64
C ILE A 836 7.27 9.49 -32.61
N GLY A 837 6.63 9.41 -33.77
CA GLY A 837 6.42 10.54 -34.65
C GLY A 837 5.16 11.32 -34.26
N ILE A 838 5.22 12.64 -34.37
CA ILE A 838 4.16 13.60 -34.01
C ILE A 838 4.15 14.72 -35.04
N TYR A 839 2.98 15.05 -35.56
CA TYR A 839 2.86 15.92 -36.74
C TYR A 839 1.69 16.89 -36.64
N TRP A 840 1.90 18.12 -37.10
CA TRP A 840 0.89 19.18 -37.14
C TRP A 840 0.67 19.70 -38.57
N ALA A 841 -0.57 20.08 -38.88
CA ALA A 841 -0.98 20.67 -40.15
C ALA A 841 -0.56 22.14 -40.33
N GLU A 842 -0.10 22.80 -39.27
CA GLU A 842 0.36 24.19 -39.28
C GLU A 842 1.86 24.32 -38.94
N LYS A 843 2.43 25.48 -39.27
CA LYS A 843 3.80 25.86 -38.89
C LYS A 843 3.76 26.41 -37.47
N ARG A 844 4.44 25.78 -36.51
CA ARG A 844 4.50 26.25 -35.13
C ARG A 844 5.91 26.13 -34.57
N LYS A 845 6.25 27.05 -33.67
CA LYS A 845 7.35 26.81 -32.74
C LYS A 845 6.96 25.63 -31.84
N ILE A 846 7.90 24.73 -31.56
CA ILE A 846 7.69 23.58 -30.69
C ILE A 846 8.44 23.84 -29.39
N SER A 847 7.79 23.71 -28.24
CA SER A 847 8.41 24.01 -26.95
C SER A 847 9.25 22.83 -26.44
N GLU A 848 10.25 23.13 -25.61
CA GLU A 848 11.04 22.11 -24.93
C GLU A 848 10.15 21.24 -24.01
N ASP A 849 9.08 21.83 -23.44
CA ASP A 849 8.06 21.11 -22.66
C ASP A 849 7.23 20.13 -23.51
N ASP A 850 6.82 20.51 -24.74
CA ASP A 850 6.15 19.59 -25.66
C ASP A 850 7.01 18.34 -25.92
N ILE A 851 8.33 18.54 -26.07
CA ILE A 851 9.28 17.45 -26.32
C ILE A 851 9.50 16.59 -25.07
N SER A 852 9.70 17.23 -23.91
CA SER A 852 9.96 16.56 -22.63
C SER A 852 8.82 15.63 -22.20
N LEU A 853 7.56 16.03 -22.41
CA LEU A 853 6.37 15.20 -22.15
C LEU A 853 6.38 13.91 -22.99
N ILE A 854 6.79 14.01 -24.26
CA ILE A 854 6.83 12.87 -25.18
C ILE A 854 8.07 12.00 -24.94
N GLU A 855 9.22 12.58 -24.56
CA GLU A 855 10.36 11.80 -24.08
C GLU A 855 10.01 11.01 -22.81
N THR A 856 9.20 11.59 -21.91
CA THR A 856 8.74 10.90 -20.71
C THR A 856 7.78 9.74 -21.05
N LEU A 857 6.85 9.94 -21.98
CA LEU A 857 6.01 8.85 -22.51
C LEU A 857 6.84 7.76 -23.19
N ALA A 858 7.85 8.15 -23.97
CA ALA A 858 8.76 7.23 -24.63
C ALA A 858 9.57 6.41 -23.63
N ASN A 859 10.09 7.01 -22.57
CA ASN A 859 10.82 6.32 -21.50
C ASN A 859 9.90 5.38 -20.68
N ALA A 860 8.63 5.74 -20.45
CA ALA A 860 7.69 4.84 -19.78
C ALA A 860 7.30 3.64 -20.67
N ALA A 861 7.12 3.87 -21.97
CA ALA A 861 6.98 2.81 -22.96
C ALA A 861 8.21 1.89 -22.99
N SER A 862 9.41 2.44 -22.81
CA SER A 862 10.66 1.69 -22.73
C SER A 862 10.69 0.73 -21.55
N SER A 863 10.49 1.23 -20.34
CA SER A 863 10.40 0.38 -19.15
C SER A 863 9.22 -0.59 -19.22
N THR A 864 8.16 -0.27 -19.98
CA THR A 864 7.05 -1.20 -20.25
C THR A 864 7.43 -2.31 -21.23
N ILE A 865 8.25 -2.02 -22.24
CA ILE A 865 8.80 -3.03 -23.15
C ILE A 865 9.79 -3.93 -22.40
N GLU A 866 10.59 -3.34 -21.50
CA GLU A 866 11.35 -4.01 -20.42
C GLU A 866 10.48 -4.47 -19.23
N ASN A 867 9.14 -4.52 -19.39
CA ASN A 867 8.20 -5.20 -18.49
C ASN A 867 7.22 -6.13 -19.23
N ILE A 868 7.26 -6.18 -20.55
CA ILE A 868 6.95 -7.39 -21.35
C ILE A 868 8.25 -8.22 -21.53
N ASN A 869 9.36 -7.70 -21.00
CA ASN A 869 10.64 -8.37 -20.76
C ASN A 869 11.35 -7.80 -19.49
N LEU A 870 10.71 -7.46 -18.36
CA LEU A 870 10.01 -8.21 -17.30
C LEU A 870 8.65 -8.85 -17.67
N LEU A 871 7.83 -9.27 -16.71
CA LEU A 871 6.68 -10.19 -16.87
C LEU A 871 6.98 -11.43 -17.72
N THR A 872 6.90 -11.40 -19.06
CA THR A 872 6.93 -12.51 -20.02
C THR A 872 8.21 -13.36 -20.10
N GLU A 873 9.09 -13.33 -19.09
CA GLU A 873 10.51 -13.58 -19.31
C GLU A 873 11.24 -14.62 -18.47
N LEU A 874 10.94 -14.86 -17.19
CA LEU A 874 11.38 -16.11 -16.52
C LEU A 874 10.63 -17.11 -17.39
N GLU A 875 11.23 -17.78 -18.35
CA GLU A 875 10.60 -18.73 -19.26
C GLU A 875 11.59 -19.89 -19.60
N ASN A 876 12.83 -19.83 -19.07
CA ASN A 876 13.92 -20.80 -19.28
C ASN A 876 14.65 -21.32 -18.00
N ARG A 877 14.77 -20.54 -16.92
CA ARG A 877 15.40 -20.85 -15.61
C ARG A 877 14.61 -21.82 -14.70
N VAL A 878 13.39 -22.22 -15.08
CA VAL A 878 12.55 -23.26 -14.42
C VAL A 878 12.42 -24.50 -15.22
N LYS A 879 12.51 -24.40 -16.54
CA LYS A 879 12.87 -25.56 -17.33
C LYS A 879 14.11 -26.20 -16.67
N LYS A 880 15.06 -25.35 -16.27
CA LYS A 880 16.13 -25.65 -15.30
C LYS A 880 15.70 -26.06 -13.87
N ARG A 881 14.83 -25.35 -13.13
CA ARG A 881 14.33 -25.84 -11.81
C ARG A 881 13.64 -27.21 -11.87
N THR A 882 13.02 -27.54 -13.01
CA THR A 882 12.35 -28.82 -13.26
C THR A 882 13.40 -29.90 -13.53
N GLU A 883 14.48 -29.58 -14.25
CA GLU A 883 15.68 -30.43 -14.36
C GLU A 883 16.32 -30.69 -12.96
N GLU A 884 16.40 -29.67 -12.09
CA GLU A 884 16.85 -29.83 -10.69
C GLU A 884 15.89 -30.76 -9.89
N LEU A 885 14.59 -30.70 -10.15
CA LEU A 885 13.56 -31.52 -9.52
C LEU A 885 13.62 -33.01 -9.93
N GLU A 886 13.96 -33.27 -11.19
CA GLU A 886 14.16 -34.62 -11.72
C GLU A 886 15.38 -35.28 -11.06
N LEU A 887 16.41 -34.50 -10.76
CA LEU A 887 17.59 -34.96 -10.01
C LEU A 887 17.23 -35.33 -8.56
N ALA A 888 16.49 -34.47 -7.84
CA ALA A 888 16.01 -34.79 -6.49
C ALA A 888 15.10 -36.05 -6.45
N ASN A 889 14.25 -36.23 -7.48
CA ASN A 889 13.44 -37.44 -7.64
C ASN A 889 14.28 -38.72 -7.79
N LYS A 890 15.43 -38.61 -8.47
CA LYS A 890 16.39 -39.71 -8.70
C LYS A 890 17.20 -40.04 -7.45
N GLU A 891 17.50 -39.05 -6.61
CA GLU A 891 18.11 -39.28 -5.28
C GLU A 891 17.14 -40.03 -4.36
N LEU A 892 15.85 -39.64 -4.34
CA LEU A 892 14.81 -40.34 -3.58
C LEU A 892 14.59 -41.79 -4.05
N GLU A 893 14.76 -42.08 -5.35
CA GLU A 893 14.79 -43.46 -5.88
C GLU A 893 15.98 -44.26 -5.33
N SER A 894 17.18 -43.66 -5.34
CA SER A 894 18.40 -44.28 -4.81
C SER A 894 18.26 -44.61 -3.31
N PHE A 895 17.74 -43.66 -2.53
CA PHE A 895 17.43 -43.85 -1.10
C PHE A 895 16.41 -44.98 -0.88
N SER A 896 15.28 -44.95 -1.60
CA SER A 896 14.23 -45.98 -1.52
C SER A 896 14.75 -47.37 -1.86
N TYR A 897 15.68 -47.45 -2.83
CA TYR A 897 16.34 -48.70 -3.22
C TYR A 897 17.32 -49.19 -2.15
N SER A 898 18.17 -48.31 -1.60
CA SER A 898 19.12 -48.67 -0.54
C SER A 898 18.39 -49.15 0.71
N VAL A 899 17.45 -48.38 1.26
CA VAL A 899 16.68 -48.78 2.46
C VAL A 899 16.01 -50.15 2.26
N SER A 900 15.44 -50.41 1.08
CA SER A 900 14.82 -51.71 0.77
C SER A 900 15.82 -52.85 0.53
N HIS A 901 17.06 -52.55 0.14
CA HIS A 901 18.16 -53.51 0.07
C HIS A 901 18.69 -53.84 1.48
N ASP A 902 18.93 -52.80 2.27
CA ASP A 902 19.61 -52.85 3.57
C ASP A 902 18.70 -53.41 4.66
N LEU A 903 17.37 -53.27 4.55
CA LEU A 903 16.39 -54.02 5.35
C LEU A 903 16.27 -55.50 4.92
N ARG A 904 16.52 -55.83 3.65
CA ARG A 904 16.42 -57.22 3.15
C ARG A 904 17.59 -58.09 3.62
N ALA A 905 18.75 -57.50 3.91
CA ALA A 905 19.92 -58.22 4.43
C ALA A 905 19.69 -58.88 5.81
N PRO A 906 19.29 -58.16 6.89
CA PRO A 906 19.00 -58.76 8.19
C PRO A 906 17.79 -59.68 8.13
N LEU A 907 16.76 -59.38 7.31
CA LEU A 907 15.63 -60.28 7.09
C LEU A 907 16.04 -61.65 6.53
N ARG A 908 16.97 -61.67 5.56
CA ARG A 908 17.53 -62.93 5.04
C ARG A 908 18.32 -63.68 6.10
N ALA A 909 19.09 -62.99 6.94
CA ALA A 909 19.82 -63.62 8.04
C ALA A 909 18.87 -64.23 9.07
N ILE A 910 17.85 -63.48 9.53
CA ILE A 910 16.82 -63.96 10.45
C ILE A 910 16.09 -65.16 9.86
N SER A 911 15.66 -65.09 8.58
CA SER A 911 14.99 -66.22 7.92
C SER A 911 15.89 -67.43 7.78
N GLY A 912 17.17 -67.24 7.44
CA GLY A 912 18.15 -68.31 7.28
C GLY A 912 18.40 -69.04 8.60
N PHE A 913 18.76 -68.32 9.66
CA PHE A 913 18.98 -68.92 10.97
C PHE A 913 17.71 -69.53 11.57
N SER A 914 16.53 -68.93 11.35
CA SER A 914 15.26 -69.52 11.82
C SER A 914 14.93 -70.83 11.10
N ASN A 915 15.18 -70.90 9.79
CA ASN A 915 15.01 -72.14 9.03
C ASN A 915 16.05 -73.21 9.44
N ILE A 916 17.32 -72.85 9.67
CA ILE A 916 18.34 -73.76 10.18
C ILE A 916 17.96 -74.31 11.57
N LEU A 917 17.48 -73.45 12.48
CA LEU A 917 16.95 -73.89 13.77
C LEU A 917 15.75 -74.86 13.60
N LYS A 918 14.93 -74.68 12.57
CA LYS A 918 13.79 -75.56 12.27
C LYS A 918 14.19 -76.86 11.57
N GLU A 919 15.29 -76.89 10.83
CA GLU A 919 15.78 -78.10 10.17
C GLU A 919 16.68 -78.94 11.09
N GLU A 920 17.56 -78.30 11.87
CA GLU A 920 18.53 -78.98 12.76
C GLU A 920 18.02 -79.18 14.19
N TYR A 921 17.30 -78.21 14.79
CA TYR A 921 17.00 -78.19 16.25
C TYR A 921 15.51 -78.38 16.61
N HIS A 922 14.61 -78.48 15.62
CA HIS A 922 13.17 -78.70 15.83
C HIS A 922 12.84 -79.91 16.71
N HIS A 923 13.66 -80.95 16.70
CA HIS A 923 13.51 -82.16 17.52
C HIS A 923 14.00 -82.02 18.98
N ILE A 924 14.59 -80.86 19.32
CA ILE A 924 15.13 -80.52 20.66
C ILE A 924 14.29 -79.41 21.32
N LEU A 925 13.60 -78.60 20.51
CA LEU A 925 12.62 -77.61 20.98
C LEU A 925 11.32 -78.31 21.43
N ASP A 926 10.72 -77.78 22.50
CA ASP A 926 9.35 -78.12 22.91
C ASP A 926 8.31 -77.48 21.97
N GLU A 927 7.03 -77.86 22.12
CA GLU A 927 5.95 -77.38 21.25
C GLU A 927 5.85 -75.85 21.24
N GLU A 928 6.06 -75.20 22.40
CA GLU A 928 6.05 -73.73 22.53
C GLU A 928 7.24 -73.09 21.78
N GLY A 929 8.46 -73.61 21.95
CA GLY A 929 9.65 -73.17 21.21
C GLY A 929 9.54 -73.39 19.70
N GLN A 930 8.89 -74.48 19.26
CA GLN A 930 8.60 -74.74 17.85
C GLN A 930 7.60 -73.72 17.28
N ASP A 931 6.55 -73.36 18.02
CA ASP A 931 5.55 -72.39 17.57
C ASP A 931 6.05 -70.94 17.58
N TYR A 932 6.91 -70.57 18.54
CA TYR A 932 7.65 -69.31 18.45
C TYR A 932 8.54 -69.27 17.20
N LEU A 933 9.24 -70.35 16.88
CA LEU A 933 10.10 -70.42 15.70
C LEU A 933 9.30 -70.38 14.38
N ASN A 934 8.18 -71.12 14.30
CA ASN A 934 7.23 -71.04 13.19
C ASN A 934 6.68 -69.62 13.00
N THR A 935 6.39 -68.93 14.11
CA THR A 935 5.90 -67.54 14.13
C THR A 935 6.96 -66.55 13.64
N ILE A 936 8.23 -66.73 14.02
CA ILE A 936 9.34 -65.92 13.50
C ILE A 936 9.49 -66.13 11.99
N ILE A 937 9.48 -67.37 11.50
CA ILE A 937 9.57 -67.68 10.06
C ILE A 937 8.40 -67.07 9.28
N LYS A 938 7.16 -67.22 9.77
CA LYS A 938 5.95 -66.66 9.14
C LYS A 938 6.01 -65.13 9.05
N ASN A 939 6.41 -64.45 10.12
CA ASN A 939 6.54 -62.98 10.12
C ASN A 939 7.71 -62.50 9.26
N THR A 940 8.83 -63.22 9.23
CA THR A 940 10.00 -62.86 8.40
C THR A 940 9.69 -63.00 6.91
N LYS A 941 9.00 -64.09 6.51
CA LYS A 941 8.47 -64.28 5.15
C LYS A 941 7.52 -63.14 4.75
N ARG A 942 6.53 -62.84 5.60
CA ARG A 942 5.57 -61.75 5.40
C ARG A 942 6.24 -60.38 5.25
N MET A 943 7.28 -60.09 6.05
CA MET A 943 8.00 -58.81 5.97
C MET A 943 8.86 -58.70 4.70
N GLY A 944 9.40 -59.81 4.20
CA GLY A 944 10.01 -59.87 2.87
C GLY A 944 9.01 -59.60 1.74
N GLU A 945 7.84 -60.24 1.78
CA GLU A 945 6.75 -60.02 0.81
C GLU A 945 6.26 -58.56 0.79
N LEU A 946 6.12 -57.93 1.97
CA LEU A 946 5.74 -56.52 2.10
C LEU A 946 6.76 -55.57 1.46
N ILE A 947 8.08 -55.83 1.63
CA ILE A 947 9.15 -55.02 1.00
C ILE A 947 9.12 -55.18 -0.53
N ASP A 948 8.93 -56.39 -1.03
CA ASP A 948 8.90 -56.64 -2.48
C ASP A 948 7.62 -56.05 -3.12
N ASP A 949 6.47 -56.09 -2.46
CA ASP A 949 5.24 -55.42 -2.92
C ASP A 949 5.35 -53.88 -2.86
N LEU A 950 5.99 -53.30 -1.84
CA LEU A 950 6.27 -51.85 -1.78
C LEU A 950 7.21 -51.41 -2.91
N LEU A 951 8.27 -52.18 -3.19
CA LEU A 951 9.17 -51.95 -4.31
C LEU A 951 8.46 -52.06 -5.66
N ARG A 952 7.54 -53.02 -5.83
CA ARG A 952 6.68 -53.13 -7.02
C ARG A 952 5.79 -51.91 -7.16
N LEU A 953 5.10 -51.49 -6.10
CA LEU A 953 4.21 -50.34 -6.10
C LEU A 953 4.97 -49.03 -6.43
N SER A 954 6.21 -48.88 -5.96
CA SER A 954 7.10 -47.78 -6.34
C SER A 954 7.46 -47.83 -7.83
N ARG A 955 7.97 -48.96 -8.33
CA ARG A 955 8.38 -49.14 -9.74
C ARG A 955 7.23 -48.96 -10.74
N ILE A 956 6.02 -49.43 -10.40
CA ILE A 956 4.81 -49.30 -11.24
C ILE A 956 4.43 -47.83 -11.49
N SER A 957 4.86 -46.88 -10.65
CA SER A 957 4.67 -45.44 -10.93
C SER A 957 5.54 -44.90 -12.05
N LYS A 958 6.71 -45.50 -12.34
CA LYS A 958 7.77 -44.89 -13.15
C LYS A 958 8.17 -45.68 -14.41
N GLN A 959 7.84 -46.97 -14.51
CA GLN A 959 8.06 -47.77 -15.72
C GLN A 959 7.20 -47.26 -16.91
N GLU A 960 7.77 -47.04 -18.09
CA GLU A 960 7.00 -46.77 -19.31
C GLU A 960 6.03 -47.91 -19.66
N MET A 961 4.82 -47.59 -20.15
CA MET A 961 3.85 -48.61 -20.56
C MET A 961 4.11 -49.07 -22.00
N LYS A 962 4.28 -50.38 -22.19
CA LYS A 962 4.45 -50.98 -23.53
C LYS A 962 3.10 -51.40 -24.09
N LEU A 963 2.32 -50.39 -24.48
CA LEU A 963 0.99 -50.55 -25.08
C LEU A 963 1.08 -51.38 -26.37
N GLN A 964 0.41 -52.52 -26.38
CA GLN A 964 0.29 -53.43 -27.53
C GLN A 964 -1.11 -54.05 -27.55
N ILE A 965 -1.52 -54.63 -28.69
CA ILE A 965 -2.77 -55.38 -28.77
C ILE A 965 -2.58 -56.74 -28.07
N ILE A 966 -3.32 -56.96 -27.01
CA ILE A 966 -3.24 -58.18 -26.18
C ILE A 966 -4.42 -59.09 -26.51
N LYS A 967 -4.08 -60.32 -26.94
CA LYS A 967 -5.03 -61.43 -26.98
C LYS A 967 -5.41 -61.87 -25.58
N MET A 968 -6.55 -61.38 -25.10
CA MET A 968 -6.92 -61.56 -23.69
C MET A 968 -7.14 -63.02 -23.33
N ASN A 969 -7.77 -63.80 -24.21
CA ASN A 969 -7.97 -65.24 -24.01
C ASN A 969 -6.65 -66.01 -23.84
N ASP A 970 -5.56 -65.56 -24.45
CA ASP A 970 -4.23 -66.20 -24.33
C ASP A 970 -3.47 -65.73 -23.10
N LEU A 971 -3.69 -64.48 -22.65
CA LEU A 971 -3.17 -63.99 -21.37
C LEU A 971 -3.83 -64.71 -20.17
N ILE A 972 -5.14 -64.96 -20.22
CA ILE A 972 -5.83 -65.69 -19.13
C ILE A 972 -5.38 -67.14 -19.05
N LYS A 973 -5.16 -67.83 -20.18
CA LYS A 973 -4.57 -69.18 -20.20
C LYS A 973 -3.20 -69.21 -19.53
N GLU A 974 -2.35 -68.20 -19.81
CA GLU A 974 -1.02 -68.06 -19.21
C GLU A 974 -1.11 -67.87 -17.68
N VAL A 975 -1.95 -66.94 -17.21
CA VAL A 975 -2.17 -66.69 -15.77
C VAL A 975 -2.73 -67.93 -15.06
N LEU A 976 -3.71 -68.62 -15.67
CA LEU A 976 -4.27 -69.84 -15.11
C LEU A 976 -3.27 -71.02 -15.12
N GLN A 977 -2.31 -71.04 -16.05
CA GLN A 977 -1.24 -72.03 -16.05
C GLN A 977 -0.23 -71.79 -14.93
N ASP A 978 0.15 -70.54 -14.68
CA ASP A 978 1.02 -70.18 -13.54
C ASP A 978 0.35 -70.49 -12.18
N LEU A 979 -0.97 -70.32 -12.09
CA LEU A 979 -1.75 -70.60 -10.88
C LEU A 979 -2.08 -72.09 -10.65
N LYS A 980 -1.66 -73.03 -11.51
CA LYS A 980 -1.93 -74.47 -11.30
C LYS A 980 -1.39 -75.02 -9.98
N ASN A 981 -0.29 -74.44 -9.48
CA ASN A 981 0.34 -74.84 -8.24
C ASN A 981 -0.25 -74.12 -7.00
N TYR A 982 -1.29 -73.29 -7.15
CA TYR A 982 -1.99 -72.71 -6.01
C TYR A 982 -2.83 -73.78 -5.30
N VAL A 983 -2.85 -73.72 -3.97
CA VAL A 983 -3.76 -74.55 -3.16
C VAL A 983 -5.20 -74.29 -3.62
N TYR A 984 -6.00 -75.35 -3.68
CA TYR A 984 -7.41 -75.35 -4.13
C TYR A 984 -7.65 -75.15 -5.63
N TYR A 985 -6.63 -74.91 -6.47
CA TYR A 985 -6.81 -74.79 -7.93
C TYR A 985 -7.53 -76.01 -8.54
N GLU A 986 -7.14 -77.23 -8.15
CA GLU A 986 -7.75 -78.47 -8.67
C GLU A 986 -9.21 -78.69 -8.26
N LYS A 987 -9.70 -77.97 -7.24
CA LYS A 987 -11.13 -77.97 -6.88
C LYS A 987 -11.95 -76.97 -7.71
N ALA A 988 -11.32 -75.95 -8.29
CA ALA A 988 -12.01 -74.79 -8.83
C ALA A 988 -12.54 -75.01 -10.25
N LYS A 989 -13.84 -74.76 -10.43
CA LYS A 989 -14.54 -74.80 -11.71
C LYS A 989 -14.47 -73.42 -12.37
N PHE A 990 -13.60 -73.29 -13.36
CA PHE A 990 -13.45 -72.07 -14.16
C PHE A 990 -14.46 -72.01 -15.32
N THR A 991 -15.21 -70.91 -15.39
CA THR A 991 -16.05 -70.54 -16.54
C THR A 991 -15.46 -69.28 -17.17
N ILE A 992 -15.16 -69.31 -18.48
CA ILE A 992 -14.47 -68.20 -19.16
C ILE A 992 -15.24 -67.87 -20.44
N SER A 993 -15.74 -66.63 -20.55
CA SER A 993 -16.36 -66.16 -21.80
C SER A 993 -15.29 -65.76 -22.82
N THR A 994 -15.62 -65.71 -24.12
CA THR A 994 -14.72 -65.17 -25.14
C THR A 994 -14.40 -63.70 -24.85
N LEU A 995 -13.19 -63.42 -24.36
CA LEU A 995 -12.76 -62.07 -24.01
C LEU A 995 -12.32 -61.30 -25.27
N PRO A 996 -12.62 -59.99 -25.38
CA PRO A 996 -12.16 -59.18 -26.49
C PRO A 996 -10.70 -58.74 -26.30
N ASP A 997 -9.99 -58.53 -27.41
CA ASP A 997 -8.65 -57.95 -27.39
C ASP A 997 -8.68 -56.47 -26.96
N VAL A 998 -7.60 -56.03 -26.30
CA VAL A 998 -7.41 -54.68 -25.75
C VAL A 998 -6.03 -54.11 -26.07
N LEU A 999 -5.91 -52.78 -26.06
CA LEU A 999 -4.63 -52.09 -26.08
C LEU A 999 -4.13 -51.91 -24.63
N GLY A 1000 -2.96 -52.43 -24.30
CA GLY A 1000 -2.41 -52.35 -22.93
C GLY A 1000 -0.99 -52.87 -22.79
N ASP A 1001 -0.40 -52.74 -21.60
CA ASP A 1001 0.87 -53.36 -21.27
C ASP A 1001 0.64 -54.80 -20.76
N ARG A 1002 1.12 -55.81 -21.53
CA ARG A 1002 0.88 -57.23 -21.21
C ARG A 1002 1.46 -57.62 -19.86
N ALA A 1003 2.60 -57.07 -19.44
CA ALA A 1003 3.24 -57.43 -18.18
C ALA A 1003 2.47 -56.85 -16.99
N LEU A 1004 2.05 -55.59 -17.08
CA LEU A 1004 1.22 -54.97 -16.05
C LEU A 1004 -0.16 -55.63 -15.96
N LEU A 1005 -0.83 -55.91 -17.08
CA LEU A 1005 -2.11 -56.62 -17.06
C LEU A 1005 -1.97 -58.07 -16.58
N LYS A 1006 -0.86 -58.78 -16.87
CA LYS A 1006 -0.59 -60.10 -16.27
C LYS A 1006 -0.55 -60.00 -14.74
N ILE A 1007 0.13 -59.01 -14.18
CA ILE A 1007 0.17 -58.77 -12.73
C ILE A 1007 -1.23 -58.49 -12.18
N ALA A 1008 -2.02 -57.65 -12.86
CA ALA A 1008 -3.39 -57.33 -12.45
C ALA A 1008 -4.30 -58.56 -12.41
N PHE A 1009 -4.36 -59.34 -13.49
CA PHE A 1009 -5.17 -60.56 -13.55
C PHE A 1009 -4.66 -61.65 -12.59
N THR A 1010 -3.35 -61.79 -12.40
CA THR A 1010 -2.80 -62.75 -11.41
C THR A 1010 -3.25 -62.41 -10.00
N ASN A 1011 -3.25 -61.12 -9.60
CA ASN A 1011 -3.76 -60.69 -8.30
C ASN A 1011 -5.28 -60.92 -8.16
N LEU A 1012 -6.07 -60.63 -9.18
CA LEU A 1012 -7.53 -60.80 -9.12
C LEU A 1012 -7.94 -62.29 -9.10
N ILE A 1013 -7.32 -63.14 -9.92
CA ILE A 1013 -7.67 -64.57 -10.00
C ILE A 1013 -7.12 -65.36 -8.81
N SER A 1014 -5.93 -65.03 -8.28
CA SER A 1014 -5.45 -65.65 -7.03
C SER A 1014 -6.28 -65.24 -5.82
N ASN A 1015 -6.78 -63.99 -5.76
CA ASN A 1015 -7.78 -63.60 -4.76
C ASN A 1015 -9.08 -64.41 -4.89
N ALA A 1016 -9.64 -64.54 -6.10
CA ALA A 1016 -10.85 -65.33 -6.35
C ALA A 1016 -10.70 -66.80 -5.89
N LEU A 1017 -9.62 -67.47 -6.28
CA LEU A 1017 -9.26 -68.82 -5.82
C LEU A 1017 -9.15 -68.91 -4.29
N LYS A 1018 -8.47 -67.93 -3.69
CA LYS A 1018 -8.21 -67.91 -2.26
C LYS A 1018 -9.49 -67.69 -1.44
N PHE A 1019 -10.32 -66.72 -1.79
CA PHE A 1019 -11.52 -66.37 -1.01
C PHE A 1019 -12.72 -67.32 -1.26
N SER A 1020 -12.65 -68.17 -2.28
CA SER A 1020 -13.58 -69.29 -2.51
C SER A 1020 -13.08 -70.64 -1.95
N SER A 1021 -11.89 -70.70 -1.33
CA SER A 1021 -11.28 -71.96 -0.86
C SER A 1021 -12.03 -72.70 0.26
N LEU A 1022 -13.00 -72.05 0.92
CA LEU A 1022 -13.87 -72.65 1.94
C LEU A 1022 -15.10 -73.35 1.34
N GLU A 1023 -15.38 -73.16 0.04
CA GLU A 1023 -16.49 -73.82 -0.65
C GLU A 1023 -16.11 -75.23 -1.11
N ASP A 1024 -17.06 -76.18 -1.03
CA ASP A 1024 -16.85 -77.55 -1.52
C ASP A 1024 -16.65 -77.62 -3.03
N GLN A 1025 -17.26 -76.69 -3.77
CA GLN A 1025 -17.05 -76.47 -5.21
C GLN A 1025 -16.85 -74.97 -5.49
N PRO A 1026 -15.59 -74.48 -5.48
CA PRO A 1026 -15.28 -73.11 -5.87
C PRO A 1026 -15.62 -72.88 -7.34
N GLU A 1027 -16.47 -71.89 -7.64
CA GLU A 1027 -16.82 -71.48 -9.01
C GLU A 1027 -16.23 -70.11 -9.29
N ILE A 1028 -15.47 -69.99 -10.39
CA ILE A 1028 -14.84 -68.73 -10.81
C ILE A 1028 -15.26 -68.41 -12.25
N GLU A 1029 -15.93 -67.29 -12.43
CA GLU A 1029 -16.42 -66.79 -13.72
C GLU A 1029 -15.57 -65.59 -14.16
N ILE A 1030 -14.86 -65.73 -15.28
CA ILE A 1030 -14.06 -64.65 -15.89
C ILE A 1030 -14.76 -64.24 -17.18
N GLY A 1031 -15.19 -62.97 -17.25
CA GLY A 1031 -16.06 -62.53 -18.32
C GLY A 1031 -15.89 -61.08 -18.76
N PHE A 1032 -16.73 -60.72 -19.71
CA PHE A 1032 -16.72 -59.42 -20.39
C PHE A 1032 -18.15 -59.00 -20.77
N PHE A 1033 -18.45 -57.71 -20.66
CA PHE A 1033 -19.62 -57.10 -21.28
C PHE A 1033 -19.33 -55.65 -21.73
N ASP A 1034 -20.10 -55.20 -22.73
CA ASP A 1034 -20.13 -53.80 -23.14
C ASP A 1034 -21.24 -53.08 -22.36
N LYS A 1035 -20.94 -51.91 -21.81
CA LYS A 1035 -21.90 -51.04 -21.13
C LYS A 1035 -21.58 -49.60 -21.49
N ASP A 1036 -22.56 -48.91 -22.07
CA ASP A 1036 -22.46 -47.50 -22.47
C ASP A 1036 -21.26 -47.20 -23.41
N GLY A 1037 -20.75 -48.20 -24.15
CA GLY A 1037 -19.58 -48.12 -25.03
C GLY A 1037 -18.24 -48.41 -24.33
N ASN A 1038 -18.24 -48.63 -23.01
CA ASN A 1038 -17.06 -49.04 -22.26
C ASN A 1038 -16.93 -50.56 -22.21
N LYS A 1039 -15.75 -51.04 -22.58
CA LYS A 1039 -15.35 -52.45 -22.41
C LYS A 1039 -15.10 -52.76 -20.93
N THR A 1040 -16.06 -53.43 -20.28
CA THR A 1040 -15.96 -53.84 -18.87
C THR A 1040 -15.59 -55.32 -18.76
N PHE A 1041 -14.48 -55.61 -18.09
CA PHE A 1041 -14.07 -56.96 -17.69
C PHE A 1041 -14.57 -57.26 -16.28
N PHE A 1042 -14.83 -58.53 -15.99
CA PHE A 1042 -15.13 -58.98 -14.63
C PHE A 1042 -14.47 -60.31 -14.27
N ILE A 1043 -14.14 -60.46 -12.99
CA ILE A 1043 -13.79 -61.74 -12.36
C ILE A 1043 -14.71 -61.89 -11.15
N LYS A 1044 -15.47 -63.00 -11.13
CA LYS A 1044 -16.46 -63.33 -10.12
C LYS A 1044 -16.11 -64.66 -9.46
N ASP A 1045 -16.30 -64.73 -8.16
CA ASP A 1045 -16.20 -65.95 -7.34
C ASP A 1045 -17.53 -66.24 -6.62
N ASN A 1046 -17.64 -67.42 -6.01
CA ASN A 1046 -18.76 -67.83 -5.16
C ASN A 1046 -18.41 -67.88 -3.66
N GLY A 1047 -17.28 -67.28 -3.23
CA GLY A 1047 -16.70 -67.49 -1.90
C GLY A 1047 -17.29 -66.64 -0.77
N VAL A 1048 -16.45 -66.29 0.22
CA VAL A 1048 -16.89 -65.54 1.42
C VAL A 1048 -17.42 -64.13 1.12
N GLY A 1049 -17.10 -63.56 -0.04
CA GLY A 1049 -17.49 -62.20 -0.42
C GLY A 1049 -16.96 -61.13 0.55
N PHE A 1050 -17.66 -60.00 0.65
CA PHE A 1050 -17.43 -58.93 1.63
C PHE A 1050 -18.68 -58.05 1.79
N ASP A 1051 -18.66 -57.16 2.78
CA ASP A 1051 -19.70 -56.14 2.97
C ASP A 1051 -19.34 -54.85 2.20
N MET A 1052 -20.27 -54.41 1.35
CA MET A 1052 -20.15 -53.23 0.48
C MET A 1052 -19.83 -51.93 1.24
N GLN A 1053 -20.11 -51.82 2.54
CA GLN A 1053 -19.75 -50.63 3.32
C GLN A 1053 -18.23 -50.34 3.30
N TYR A 1054 -17.39 -51.36 3.04
CA TYR A 1054 -15.93 -51.24 3.02
C TYR A 1054 -15.31 -51.01 1.63
N ILE A 1055 -16.12 -50.92 0.56
CA ILE A 1055 -15.63 -50.79 -0.84
C ILE A 1055 -14.59 -49.67 -1.02
N ASN A 1056 -14.79 -48.52 -0.38
CA ASN A 1056 -13.90 -47.35 -0.49
C ASN A 1056 -12.51 -47.55 0.16
N LYS A 1057 -12.31 -48.62 0.93
CA LYS A 1057 -11.02 -48.99 1.53
C LYS A 1057 -10.29 -50.08 0.73
N LEU A 1058 -11.01 -50.81 -0.14
CA LEU A 1058 -10.56 -52.05 -0.80
C LEU A 1058 -9.27 -51.89 -1.64
N PHE A 1059 -9.02 -50.70 -2.19
CA PHE A 1059 -7.89 -50.40 -3.07
C PHE A 1059 -6.76 -49.58 -2.40
N ASN A 1060 -6.85 -49.33 -1.08
CA ASN A 1060 -5.81 -48.62 -0.34
C ASN A 1060 -4.72 -49.60 0.15
N VAL A 1061 -3.48 -49.09 0.29
CA VAL A 1061 -2.33 -49.88 0.75
C VAL A 1061 -2.56 -50.35 2.20
N PHE A 1062 -2.19 -51.60 2.48
CA PHE A 1062 -2.34 -52.30 3.77
C PHE A 1062 -3.78 -52.54 4.26
N GLN A 1063 -4.81 -52.28 3.45
CA GLN A 1063 -6.19 -52.60 3.84
C GLN A 1063 -6.50 -54.10 3.65
N ARG A 1064 -7.30 -54.65 4.56
CA ARG A 1064 -7.77 -56.04 4.58
C ARG A 1064 -9.17 -56.09 5.17
N LEU A 1065 -10.05 -56.95 4.63
CA LEU A 1065 -11.41 -57.15 5.14
C LEU A 1065 -11.62 -58.47 5.92
N HIS A 1066 -10.70 -59.43 5.75
CA HIS A 1066 -10.71 -60.73 6.43
C HIS A 1066 -9.40 -60.95 7.21
N SER A 1067 -9.41 -61.80 8.25
CA SER A 1067 -8.28 -61.93 9.19
C SER A 1067 -7.04 -62.62 8.58
N ALA A 1068 -5.89 -62.43 9.24
CA ALA A 1068 -4.63 -63.04 8.83
C ALA A 1068 -4.53 -64.55 9.17
N GLU A 1069 -5.44 -65.06 9.99
CA GLU A 1069 -5.59 -66.49 10.29
C GLU A 1069 -6.48 -67.20 9.25
N GLU A 1070 -7.59 -66.58 8.82
CA GLU A 1070 -8.47 -67.14 7.78
C GLU A 1070 -7.81 -67.11 6.38
N PHE A 1071 -7.12 -66.01 6.04
CA PHE A 1071 -6.73 -65.73 4.65
C PHE A 1071 -5.40 -64.94 4.52
N GLU A 1072 -4.31 -65.60 4.11
CA GLU A 1072 -2.96 -64.99 3.98
C GLU A 1072 -2.86 -63.78 3.01
N GLY A 1073 -2.01 -62.79 3.28
CA GLY A 1073 -1.70 -61.73 2.30
C GLY A 1073 -1.26 -60.37 2.85
N THR A 1074 -0.63 -59.57 1.99
CA THR A 1074 0.01 -58.28 2.31
C THR A 1074 -0.95 -57.10 2.46
N GLY A 1075 -2.13 -57.14 1.82
CA GLY A 1075 -3.02 -55.98 1.70
C GLY A 1075 -2.53 -54.92 0.70
N ILE A 1076 -1.58 -55.27 -0.18
CA ILE A 1076 -1.03 -54.35 -1.20
C ILE A 1076 -1.50 -54.72 -2.62
N GLY A 1077 -1.84 -56.00 -2.86
CA GLY A 1077 -2.23 -56.51 -4.19
C GLY A 1077 -3.34 -55.72 -4.90
N LEU A 1078 -4.44 -55.38 -4.22
CA LEU A 1078 -5.53 -54.59 -4.84
C LEU A 1078 -5.14 -53.12 -5.09
N ALA A 1079 -4.27 -52.54 -4.27
CA ALA A 1079 -3.68 -51.22 -4.55
C ALA A 1079 -2.75 -51.26 -5.78
N ILE A 1080 -2.00 -52.36 -5.97
CA ILE A 1080 -1.23 -52.61 -7.19
C ILE A 1080 -2.15 -52.74 -8.41
N VAL A 1081 -3.25 -53.51 -8.33
CA VAL A 1081 -4.25 -53.63 -9.41
C VAL A 1081 -4.83 -52.26 -9.76
N SER A 1082 -5.34 -51.52 -8.78
CA SER A 1082 -5.92 -50.18 -9.00
C SER A 1082 -4.91 -49.22 -9.65
N LYS A 1083 -3.67 -49.22 -9.18
CA LYS A 1083 -2.59 -48.41 -9.78
C LYS A 1083 -2.29 -48.81 -11.23
N ILE A 1084 -2.35 -50.10 -11.57
CA ILE A 1084 -2.19 -50.59 -12.94
C ILE A 1084 -3.36 -50.15 -13.83
N ILE A 1085 -4.60 -50.33 -13.39
CA ILE A 1085 -5.80 -49.98 -14.16
C ILE A 1085 -5.88 -48.46 -14.39
N ASN A 1086 -5.66 -47.65 -13.35
CA ASN A 1086 -5.63 -46.19 -13.46
C ASN A 1086 -4.54 -45.70 -14.44
N ARG A 1087 -3.39 -46.39 -14.52
CA ARG A 1087 -2.34 -46.06 -15.51
C ARG A 1087 -2.76 -46.36 -16.95
N HIS A 1088 -3.63 -47.35 -17.17
CA HIS A 1088 -4.25 -47.60 -18.48
C HIS A 1088 -5.41 -46.61 -18.79
N GLY A 1089 -5.65 -45.60 -17.94
CA GLY A 1089 -6.79 -44.68 -18.05
C GLY A 1089 -8.13 -45.31 -17.65
N GLY A 1090 -8.11 -46.55 -17.15
CA GLY A 1090 -9.29 -47.29 -16.73
C GLY A 1090 -9.75 -46.98 -15.32
N LYS A 1091 -10.83 -47.65 -14.90
CA LYS A 1091 -11.37 -47.63 -13.53
C LYS A 1091 -11.53 -49.06 -13.04
N ILE A 1092 -11.43 -49.26 -11.72
CA ILE A 1092 -11.72 -50.53 -11.06
C ILE A 1092 -12.71 -50.32 -9.91
N TRP A 1093 -13.64 -51.26 -9.75
CA TRP A 1093 -14.54 -51.36 -8.60
C TRP A 1093 -14.82 -52.84 -8.29
N ALA A 1094 -15.61 -53.10 -7.25
CA ALA A 1094 -16.04 -54.45 -6.93
C ALA A 1094 -17.43 -54.42 -6.28
N GLU A 1095 -18.19 -55.49 -6.50
CA GLU A 1095 -19.45 -55.78 -5.82
C GLU A 1095 -19.28 -57.07 -5.02
N GLY A 1096 -20.01 -57.25 -3.93
CA GLY A 1096 -19.89 -58.44 -3.09
C GLY A 1096 -21.03 -58.56 -2.09
N MET A 1097 -21.29 -59.80 -1.66
CA MET A 1097 -22.21 -60.08 -0.57
C MET A 1097 -21.63 -61.19 0.30
N VAL A 1098 -21.67 -61.00 1.62
CA VAL A 1098 -21.15 -61.97 2.59
C VAL A 1098 -21.75 -63.35 2.36
N ASN A 1099 -20.89 -64.36 2.24
CA ASN A 1099 -21.19 -65.77 1.95
C ASN A 1099 -21.97 -66.00 0.64
N LYS A 1100 -21.75 -65.15 -0.39
CA LYS A 1100 -22.25 -65.33 -1.77
C LYS A 1100 -21.26 -64.85 -2.84
N GLY A 1101 -19.99 -64.75 -2.50
CA GLY A 1101 -18.90 -64.34 -3.37
C GLY A 1101 -18.77 -62.84 -3.62
N ALA A 1102 -17.76 -62.51 -4.42
CA ALA A 1102 -17.49 -61.18 -4.93
C ALA A 1102 -17.42 -61.15 -6.47
N THR A 1103 -17.54 -59.95 -7.05
CA THR A 1103 -17.23 -59.69 -8.45
C THR A 1103 -16.43 -58.40 -8.57
N PHE A 1104 -15.21 -58.52 -9.08
CA PHE A 1104 -14.32 -57.40 -9.37
C PHE A 1104 -14.48 -56.98 -10.82
N TYR A 1105 -14.74 -55.70 -11.06
CA TYR A 1105 -15.01 -55.12 -12.38
C TYR A 1105 -13.95 -54.06 -12.73
N PHE A 1106 -13.54 -53.99 -13.99
CA PHE A 1106 -12.73 -52.87 -14.46
C PHE A 1106 -12.89 -52.56 -15.95
N GLU A 1107 -12.66 -51.30 -16.29
CA GLU A 1107 -12.67 -50.76 -17.65
C GLU A 1107 -11.24 -50.64 -18.19
N ILE A 1108 -11.04 -50.85 -19.49
CA ILE A 1108 -9.85 -50.40 -20.23
C ILE A 1108 -10.33 -49.58 -21.43
N PRO A 1109 -10.04 -48.26 -21.51
CA PRO A 1109 -10.54 -47.42 -22.59
C PRO A 1109 -10.00 -47.84 -23.96
N ILE A 1110 -10.87 -47.99 -24.96
CA ILE A 1110 -10.43 -48.07 -26.36
C ILE A 1110 -10.20 -46.64 -26.87
N SER A 1111 -9.00 -46.12 -26.65
CA SER A 1111 -8.61 -44.86 -27.29
C SER A 1111 -8.48 -45.07 -28.80
N SER A 1112 -9.27 -44.35 -29.60
CA SER A 1112 -9.02 -44.17 -31.04
C SER A 1112 -7.85 -43.21 -31.27
N LEU A 1113 -6.67 -43.55 -30.72
CA LEU A 1113 -5.42 -42.85 -30.96
C LEU A 1113 -4.84 -43.32 -32.30
N ASN A 1114 -4.53 -42.38 -33.18
CA ASN A 1114 -3.75 -42.66 -34.38
C ASN A 1114 -2.38 -43.22 -33.95
N ILE A 1115 -2.06 -44.41 -34.45
CA ILE A 1115 -0.75 -45.04 -34.26
C ILE A 1115 0.25 -44.31 -35.19
N PRO A 1116 1.39 -43.82 -34.69
CA PRO A 1116 2.50 -43.33 -35.50
C PRO A 1116 3.22 -44.44 -36.29
#